data_AF-A0AA42ZNJ9-F1
#
_entry.id   AF-A0AA42ZNJ9-F1
#
_cell.length_a   1.000
_cell.length_b   1.000
_cell.length_c   1.000
_cell.angle_alpha   90.00
_cell.angle_beta   90.00
_cell.angle_gamma   90.00
#
_symmetry.space_group_name_H-M   'P 1'
#
loop_
_entity.id
_entity.type
_entity.pdbx_description
1 polymer ?
#
loop_
_entity_poly.entity_id
_entity_poly.type
_entity_poly.pdbx_seq_one_letter_code
_entity_poly.pdbx_strand_id
1 'polypeptide(L)'
;MQHSTGPTNPPAQGTLSEDARRKAKAERRQRIRGEQLRLLFRSPLPPLANTINAAILGAVLWSDFPHSQLIVWVALMTAITAVRIGLWDRYKRLRPPPEQASKWVHLYVVCTGVTGALWGLAAWEVLVVDSILHHTFLAFVIGGMGAGAVAASSVYLPALYAYLLPSSGLLAVSLLIHGEPVYLAMAAMVALFIVLLSIIGWFFNRSLLGTFKLQIDNTDLIDRLSAARDYAESVVATMHHPTAILDSGLKVVSANPAFHDLFPKTLRTTGQQPLFDLAGDTWDLLELRGRLEQVLYEGKPLEGVEVTPDLQGRGPCTFLIDARSVRQSEVGARQILLTFTNITELRLAKRALKEAHGTLELRVQERTAELRTANEALIQEIAERVRAEDALRESERQRRLVTDNLPVLIAHVDKDHRYLFANKTHEKWFARPVSDIQGKHASEVLEESVYRQIRPKLEKALAGERQNFEVVTEHPDDDPRHFSLNFVPHVEDEGAVRGIFALVRNTTKRKRAEQALRDSRDQIRAITDNLPVLIAYIDSDIRYRFVNQTCVEWYGRPAEKIIGKTIKDIHGSPYEEARPDIEAVLSGKAMNLEKTIAYPDGVERNVRMLYLPHRGPNSQILGFFALVEDISDYKRTEEQLRQAQKMEAVGHLTGGLAHDFNNLLGIILGNLQLLEDSLRVDDPRRDLLRPALRAVTRGGDLTHRLLAFSRRQPLKPEVTDLNARVSDMRDLLLRTLGETVNIETALGSDLWNSTIDRTQMESALLNLAVNAKHAMPEGGTLTIETANVRLDRWSARRYQVSPGSYVVASVTDTGCGMPPEVVAQALQPFFTTRDVGQGSGLGLSMAYGFVKQSGGGIAIESEVGRGTTVRLCLPKAKAEQARAAVTESVPGVPKGSGETILVVEDTPTFWRSPRRCCPAWVTGS
;
A
#
# COMPACT_ATOMS: atom_id res chain seq x y z
N MET A 1 -39.00 -40.09 20.92
CA MET A 1 -38.99 -39.41 19.61
C MET A 1 -38.71 -37.94 19.82
N GLN A 2 -37.43 -37.56 19.78
CA GLN A 2 -36.95 -36.18 19.92
C GLN A 2 -35.73 -36.05 19.01
N HIS A 3 -35.82 -35.24 17.96
CA HIS A 3 -34.66 -34.86 17.15
C HIS A 3 -34.05 -33.59 17.73
N SER A 4 -32.80 -33.73 18.16
CA SER A 4 -31.89 -32.68 18.62
C SER A 4 -31.53 -31.74 17.47
N THR A 5 -31.81 -30.45 17.63
CA THR A 5 -31.23 -29.35 16.84
C THR A 5 -30.04 -28.79 17.61
N GLY A 6 -28.83 -29.13 17.18
CA GLY A 6 -27.59 -28.53 17.66
C GLY A 6 -27.41 -27.08 17.17
N PRO A 7 -26.55 -26.28 17.83
CA PRO A 7 -26.33 -24.89 17.47
C PRO A 7 -25.56 -24.81 16.14
N THR A 8 -26.14 -24.10 15.17
CA THR A 8 -25.49 -23.82 13.88
C THR A 8 -24.30 -22.89 14.09
N ASN A 9 -23.11 -23.40 13.76
CA ASN A 9 -21.88 -22.61 13.60
C ASN A 9 -22.12 -21.39 12.68
N PRO A 10 -21.42 -20.26 12.89
CA PRO A 10 -21.42 -19.16 11.94
C PRO A 10 -20.88 -19.68 10.58
N PRO A 11 -21.42 -19.21 9.44
CA PRO A 11 -21.06 -19.76 8.15
C PRO A 11 -19.58 -19.52 7.89
N ALA A 12 -18.84 -20.61 7.70
CA ALA A 12 -17.54 -20.60 7.06
C ALA A 12 -17.66 -19.81 5.74
N GLN A 13 -16.66 -18.97 5.44
CA GLN A 13 -16.56 -18.21 4.19
C GLN A 13 -16.73 -19.14 2.98
N GLY A 14 -17.96 -19.25 2.50
CA GLY A 14 -18.32 -20.09 1.37
C GLY A 14 -17.72 -19.53 0.10
N THR A 15 -16.89 -20.34 -0.56
CA THR A 15 -16.50 -20.14 -1.95
C THR A 15 -17.78 -20.00 -2.80
N LEU A 16 -18.06 -18.79 -3.30
CA LEU A 16 -19.12 -18.54 -4.27
C LEU A 16 -19.09 -19.60 -5.38
N SER A 17 -20.23 -20.22 -5.68
CA SER A 17 -20.36 -21.19 -6.78
C SER A 17 -19.86 -20.58 -8.10
N GLU A 18 -19.32 -21.41 -9.00
CA GLU A 18 -18.81 -20.93 -10.29
C GLU A 18 -19.86 -20.13 -11.08
N ASP A 19 -21.13 -20.52 -10.97
CA ASP A 19 -22.25 -19.83 -11.62
C ASP A 19 -22.47 -18.42 -11.05
N ALA A 20 -22.35 -18.24 -9.73
CA ALA A 20 -22.42 -16.91 -9.11
C ALA A 20 -21.26 -16.01 -9.56
N ARG A 21 -20.04 -16.57 -9.70
CA ARG A 21 -18.88 -15.84 -10.23
C ARG A 21 -19.06 -15.46 -11.70
N ARG A 22 -19.62 -16.37 -12.52
CA ARG A 22 -19.92 -16.11 -13.94
C ARG A 22 -20.98 -15.02 -14.11
N LYS A 23 -22.05 -15.07 -13.32
CA LYS A 23 -23.13 -14.07 -13.33
C LYS A 23 -22.63 -12.69 -12.92
N ALA A 24 -21.88 -12.58 -11.82
CA ALA A 24 -21.29 -11.32 -11.37
C ALA A 24 -20.31 -10.73 -12.41
N LYS A 25 -19.51 -11.58 -13.08
CA LYS A 25 -18.61 -11.14 -14.15
C LYS A 25 -19.37 -10.65 -15.39
N ALA A 26 -20.53 -11.23 -15.71
CA ALA A 26 -21.38 -10.80 -16.81
C ALA A 26 -22.04 -9.45 -16.51
N GLU A 27 -22.61 -9.27 -15.32
CA GLU A 27 -23.20 -8.01 -14.86
C GLU A 27 -22.17 -6.87 -14.85
N ARG A 28 -20.95 -7.14 -14.35
CA ARG A 28 -19.86 -6.15 -14.36
C ARG A 28 -19.47 -5.74 -15.78
N ARG A 29 -19.38 -6.69 -16.71
CA ARG A 29 -19.11 -6.39 -18.14
C ARG A 29 -20.22 -5.54 -18.75
N GLN A 30 -21.47 -5.76 -18.35
CA GLN A 30 -22.63 -5.01 -18.85
C GLN A 30 -22.64 -3.56 -18.33
N ARG A 31 -22.29 -3.35 -17.06
CA ARG A 31 -22.11 -2.00 -16.48
C ARG A 31 -21.00 -1.22 -17.18
N ILE A 32 -19.84 -1.85 -17.40
CA ILE A 32 -18.71 -1.24 -18.13
C ILE A 32 -19.15 -0.84 -19.55
N ARG A 33 -19.88 -1.72 -20.27
CA ARG A 33 -20.42 -1.40 -21.59
C ARG A 33 -21.40 -0.23 -21.56
N GLY A 34 -22.20 -0.10 -20.50
CA GLY A 34 -23.09 1.04 -20.28
C GLY A 34 -22.33 2.36 -20.20
N GLU A 35 -21.23 2.41 -19.44
CA GLU A 35 -20.39 3.62 -19.32
C GLU A 35 -19.63 3.95 -20.60
N GLN A 36 -19.10 2.93 -21.30
CA GLN A 36 -18.47 3.12 -22.61
C GLN A 36 -19.47 3.74 -23.61
N LEU A 37 -20.70 3.23 -23.62
CA LEU A 37 -21.77 3.74 -24.48
C LEU A 37 -22.14 5.20 -24.17
N ARG A 38 -22.21 5.57 -22.88
CA ARG A 38 -22.48 6.96 -22.48
C ARG A 38 -21.43 7.93 -23.03
N LEU A 39 -20.15 7.53 -23.00
CA LEU A 39 -19.08 8.36 -23.55
C LEU A 39 -19.10 8.44 -25.08
N LEU A 40 -19.36 7.33 -25.78
CA LEU A 40 -19.49 7.34 -27.25
C LEU A 40 -20.58 8.30 -27.75
N PHE A 41 -21.66 8.46 -26.98
CA PHE A 41 -22.77 9.35 -27.27
C PHE A 41 -22.71 10.68 -26.48
N ARG A 42 -21.56 11.06 -25.92
CA ARG A 42 -21.43 12.29 -25.13
C ARG A 42 -21.64 13.56 -25.96
N SER A 43 -21.18 13.56 -27.21
CA SER A 43 -21.15 14.75 -28.06
C SER A 43 -21.52 14.45 -29.52
N PRO A 44 -22.25 15.37 -30.20
CA PRO A 44 -22.51 15.27 -31.64
C PRO A 44 -21.37 15.86 -32.50
N LEU A 45 -20.29 16.36 -31.89
CA LEU A 45 -19.19 17.00 -32.62
C LEU A 45 -18.46 16.06 -33.59
N PRO A 46 -18.14 14.79 -33.23
CA PRO A 46 -17.44 13.90 -34.15
C PRO A 46 -18.14 13.66 -35.50
N PRO A 47 -19.46 13.37 -35.58
CA PRO A 47 -20.14 13.27 -36.86
C PRO A 47 -20.20 14.62 -37.60
N LEU A 48 -20.42 15.76 -36.92
CA LEU A 48 -20.41 17.08 -37.56
C LEU A 48 -19.06 17.40 -38.22
N ALA A 49 -17.95 17.07 -37.55
CA ALA A 49 -16.61 17.27 -38.10
C ALA A 49 -16.39 16.50 -39.41
N ASN A 50 -17.03 15.35 -39.60
CA ASN A 50 -16.93 14.59 -40.85
C ASN A 50 -17.57 15.34 -42.02
N THR A 51 -18.78 15.86 -41.84
CA THR A 51 -19.47 16.61 -42.91
C THR A 51 -18.82 17.95 -43.20
N ILE A 52 -18.36 18.67 -42.16
CA ILE A 52 -17.66 19.96 -42.34
C ILE A 52 -16.39 19.75 -43.15
N ASN A 53 -15.56 18.76 -42.77
CA ASN A 53 -14.33 18.48 -43.51
C ASN A 53 -14.61 17.95 -44.91
N ALA A 54 -15.68 17.17 -45.12
CA ALA A 54 -16.10 16.74 -46.45
C ALA A 54 -16.52 17.93 -47.34
N ALA A 55 -17.27 18.90 -46.80
CA ALA A 55 -17.68 20.10 -47.53
C ALA A 55 -16.48 21.00 -47.87
N ILE A 56 -15.55 21.18 -46.93
CA ILE A 56 -14.30 21.93 -47.18
C ILE A 56 -13.48 21.24 -48.27
N LEU A 57 -13.30 19.91 -48.19
CA LEU A 57 -12.56 19.15 -49.18
C LEU A 57 -13.22 19.24 -50.57
N GLY A 58 -14.56 19.10 -50.63
CA GLY A 58 -15.30 19.26 -51.88
C GLY A 58 -15.20 20.66 -52.49
N ALA A 59 -15.12 21.70 -51.65
CA ALA A 59 -14.91 23.08 -52.12
C ALA A 59 -13.48 23.32 -52.64
N VAL A 60 -12.46 22.78 -51.95
CA VAL A 60 -11.06 22.88 -52.37
C VAL A 60 -10.84 22.17 -53.71
N LEU A 61 -11.53 21.04 -53.93
CA LEU A 61 -11.36 20.20 -55.11
C LEU A 61 -12.37 20.52 -56.23
N TRP A 62 -13.14 21.59 -56.08
CA TRP A 62 -14.24 21.93 -56.98
C TRP A 62 -13.77 22.22 -58.41
N SER A 63 -12.60 22.82 -58.58
CA SER A 63 -12.01 23.13 -59.89
C SER A 63 -11.50 21.91 -60.64
N ASP A 64 -11.12 20.86 -59.91
CA ASP A 64 -10.30 19.78 -60.44
C ASP A 64 -11.08 18.48 -60.70
N PHE A 65 -12.33 18.40 -60.22
CA PHE A 65 -13.15 17.18 -60.31
C PHE A 65 -14.57 17.44 -60.83
N PRO A 66 -15.25 16.42 -61.40
CA PRO A 66 -16.64 16.53 -61.82
C PRO A 66 -17.54 16.92 -60.64
N HIS A 67 -18.22 18.07 -60.75
CA HIS A 67 -19.07 18.58 -59.67
C HIS A 67 -20.13 17.56 -59.21
N SER A 68 -20.64 16.72 -60.12
CA SER A 68 -21.63 15.69 -59.79
C SER A 68 -21.10 14.65 -58.79
N GLN A 69 -19.85 14.21 -58.91
CA GLN A 69 -19.24 13.23 -58.01
C GLN A 69 -18.99 13.84 -56.62
N LEU A 70 -18.47 15.06 -56.57
CA LEU A 70 -18.26 15.79 -55.32
C LEU A 70 -19.57 16.07 -54.59
N ILE A 71 -20.61 16.53 -55.31
CA ILE A 71 -21.94 16.79 -54.73
C ILE A 71 -22.54 15.51 -54.16
N VAL A 72 -22.49 14.39 -54.90
CA VAL A 72 -23.01 13.10 -54.43
C VAL A 72 -22.27 12.63 -53.18
N TRP A 73 -20.94 12.72 -53.16
CA TRP A 73 -20.14 12.31 -52.00
C TRP A 73 -20.41 13.17 -50.76
N VAL A 74 -20.44 14.50 -50.90
CA VAL A 74 -20.79 15.41 -49.80
C VAL A 74 -22.23 15.18 -49.31
N ALA A 75 -23.17 14.90 -50.22
CA ALA A 75 -24.54 14.57 -49.86
C ALA A 75 -24.63 13.25 -49.05
N LEU A 76 -23.89 12.20 -49.45
CA LEU A 76 -23.80 10.95 -48.71
C LEU A 76 -23.16 11.14 -47.32
N MET A 77 -22.09 11.94 -47.23
CA MET A 77 -21.47 12.32 -45.94
C MET A 77 -22.43 13.10 -45.05
N THR A 78 -23.22 13.99 -45.61
CA THR A 78 -24.24 14.76 -44.88
C THR A 78 -25.37 13.85 -44.39
N ALA A 79 -25.81 12.91 -45.22
CA ALA A 79 -26.86 11.96 -44.88
C ALA A 79 -26.45 11.03 -43.72
N ILE A 80 -25.25 10.45 -43.75
CA ILE A 80 -24.79 9.59 -42.64
C ILE A 80 -24.59 10.39 -41.34
N THR A 81 -24.15 11.64 -41.43
CA THR A 81 -24.04 12.54 -40.28
C THR A 81 -25.40 12.85 -39.68
N ALA A 82 -26.42 13.11 -40.49
CA ALA A 82 -27.79 13.32 -40.03
C ALA A 82 -28.33 12.08 -39.28
N VAL A 83 -28.07 10.87 -39.81
CA VAL A 83 -28.41 9.61 -39.13
C VAL A 83 -27.70 9.51 -37.77
N ARG A 84 -26.39 9.80 -37.72
CA ARG A 84 -25.62 9.74 -36.46
C ARG A 84 -26.06 10.77 -35.43
N ILE A 85 -26.43 11.97 -35.85
CA ILE A 85 -27.01 13.00 -34.98
C ILE A 85 -28.39 12.57 -34.47
N GLY A 86 -29.24 12.01 -35.35
CA GLY A 86 -30.54 11.46 -34.95
C GLY A 86 -30.41 10.32 -33.94
N LEU A 87 -29.41 9.45 -34.10
CA LEU A 87 -29.09 8.39 -33.14
C LEU A 87 -28.63 8.96 -31.79
N TRP A 88 -27.78 9.99 -31.82
CA TRP A 88 -27.31 10.68 -30.62
C TRP A 88 -28.47 11.33 -29.86
N ASP A 89 -29.33 12.04 -30.56
CA ASP A 89 -30.51 12.70 -29.99
C ASP A 89 -31.50 11.67 -29.42
N ARG A 90 -31.75 10.58 -30.14
CA ARG A 90 -32.57 9.47 -29.67
C ARG A 90 -31.97 8.77 -28.43
N TYR A 91 -30.66 8.57 -28.38
CA TYR A 91 -29.98 8.00 -27.22
C TYR A 91 -30.11 8.91 -25.99
N LYS A 92 -29.93 10.23 -26.16
CA LYS A 92 -30.08 11.23 -25.09
C LYS A 92 -31.50 11.28 -24.52
N ARG A 93 -32.52 11.15 -25.38
CA ARG A 93 -33.93 11.12 -24.97
C ARG A 93 -34.31 9.83 -24.24
N LEU A 94 -33.90 8.68 -24.77
CA LEU A 94 -34.31 7.38 -24.22
C LEU A 94 -33.50 6.93 -23.00
N ARG A 95 -32.24 7.38 -22.88
CA ARG A 95 -31.28 6.94 -21.84
C ARG A 95 -31.38 5.43 -21.56
N PRO A 96 -31.11 4.59 -22.58
CA PRO A 96 -31.41 3.17 -22.52
C PRO A 96 -30.67 2.48 -21.35
N PRO A 97 -31.31 1.50 -20.69
CA PRO A 97 -30.69 0.76 -19.60
C PRO A 97 -29.49 -0.06 -20.08
N PRO A 98 -28.56 -0.44 -19.18
CA PRO A 98 -27.34 -1.17 -19.51
C PRO A 98 -27.59 -2.47 -20.31
N GLU A 99 -28.76 -3.06 -20.16
CA GLU A 99 -29.19 -4.26 -20.88
C GLU A 99 -29.28 -4.08 -22.39
N GLN A 100 -29.69 -2.89 -22.83
CA GLN A 100 -29.79 -2.56 -24.25
C GLN A 100 -28.47 -2.01 -24.81
N ALA A 101 -27.44 -1.85 -23.98
CA ALA A 101 -26.20 -1.18 -24.39
C ALA A 101 -25.55 -1.84 -25.61
N SER A 102 -25.62 -3.18 -25.71
CA SER A 102 -25.05 -3.92 -26.83
C SER A 102 -25.66 -3.52 -28.19
N LYS A 103 -26.98 -3.29 -28.24
CA LYS A 103 -27.67 -2.90 -29.49
C LYS A 103 -27.25 -1.50 -29.94
N TRP A 104 -27.15 -0.55 -29.00
CA TRP A 104 -26.75 0.82 -29.28
C TRP A 104 -25.27 0.94 -29.65
N VAL A 105 -24.39 0.19 -29.01
CA VAL A 105 -22.97 0.11 -29.40
C VAL A 105 -22.86 -0.44 -30.82
N HIS A 106 -23.61 -1.48 -31.16
CA HIS A 106 -23.57 -2.05 -32.51
C HIS A 106 -24.01 -1.03 -33.57
N LEU A 107 -25.11 -0.31 -33.32
CA LEU A 107 -25.61 0.73 -34.21
C LEU A 107 -24.62 1.89 -34.38
N TYR A 108 -23.96 2.30 -33.29
CA TYR A 108 -22.88 3.29 -33.34
C TYR A 108 -21.70 2.82 -34.20
N VAL A 109 -21.25 1.57 -34.01
CA VAL A 109 -20.15 0.96 -34.76
C VAL A 109 -20.48 0.90 -36.25
N VAL A 110 -21.69 0.46 -36.62
CA VAL A 110 -22.14 0.39 -38.02
C VAL A 110 -22.13 1.76 -38.68
N CYS A 111 -22.77 2.77 -38.08
CA CYS A 111 -22.80 4.11 -38.69
C CYS A 111 -21.41 4.77 -38.77
N THR A 112 -20.57 4.51 -37.78
CA THR A 112 -19.16 4.96 -37.78
C THR A 112 -18.36 4.25 -38.87
N GLY A 113 -18.60 2.96 -39.10
CA GLY A 113 -18.01 2.20 -40.19
C GLY A 113 -18.42 2.70 -41.57
N VAL A 114 -19.70 3.02 -41.76
CA VAL A 114 -20.19 3.65 -43.00
C VAL A 114 -19.50 5.00 -43.23
N THR A 115 -19.30 5.81 -42.17
CA THR A 115 -18.56 7.08 -42.29
C THR A 115 -17.11 6.84 -42.72
N GLY A 116 -16.43 5.85 -42.12
CA GLY A 116 -15.07 5.48 -42.50
C GLY A 116 -14.98 4.99 -43.95
N ALA A 117 -15.92 4.16 -44.39
CA ALA A 117 -15.97 3.65 -45.75
C ALA A 117 -16.20 4.76 -46.78
N LEU A 118 -17.07 5.74 -46.50
CA LEU A 118 -17.28 6.89 -47.39
C LEU A 118 -16.00 7.74 -47.53
N TRP A 119 -15.19 7.87 -46.48
CA TRP A 119 -13.87 8.54 -46.57
C TRP A 119 -12.88 7.72 -47.40
N GLY A 120 -12.87 6.40 -47.23
CA GLY A 120 -12.01 5.51 -48.02
C GLY A 120 -12.41 5.46 -49.49
N LEU A 121 -13.71 5.48 -49.81
CA LEU A 121 -14.23 5.57 -51.17
C LEU A 121 -13.84 6.88 -51.86
N ALA A 122 -13.68 7.98 -51.10
CA ALA A 122 -13.16 9.22 -51.65
C ALA A 122 -11.76 9.03 -52.24
N ALA A 123 -10.91 8.24 -51.58
CA ALA A 123 -9.55 7.92 -52.02
C ALA A 123 -9.48 6.86 -53.13
N TRP A 124 -10.59 6.20 -53.46
CA TRP A 124 -10.62 5.10 -54.41
C TRP A 124 -11.34 5.43 -55.72
N GLU A 125 -12.46 6.14 -55.68
CA GLU A 125 -13.25 6.46 -56.88
C GLU A 125 -13.48 7.96 -57.11
N VAL A 126 -13.64 8.76 -56.05
CA VAL A 126 -14.09 10.16 -56.20
C VAL A 126 -12.94 11.13 -56.47
N LEU A 127 -11.75 10.85 -55.91
CA LEU A 127 -10.58 11.74 -55.96
C LEU A 127 -9.38 11.14 -56.71
N VAL A 128 -9.64 10.37 -57.77
CA VAL A 128 -8.58 9.76 -58.59
C VAL A 128 -8.11 10.76 -59.66
N VAL A 129 -7.02 11.46 -59.36
CA VAL A 129 -6.20 12.18 -60.34
C VAL A 129 -4.77 11.70 -60.14
N ASP A 130 -4.02 11.50 -61.23
CA ASP A 130 -2.57 11.21 -61.23
C ASP A 130 -1.75 12.42 -60.75
N SER A 131 -2.01 12.85 -59.51
CA SER A 131 -1.38 13.99 -58.88
C SER A 131 -0.99 13.61 -57.46
N ILE A 132 0.32 13.63 -57.21
CA ILE A 132 0.91 13.39 -55.90
C ILE A 132 0.40 14.42 -54.88
N LEU A 133 0.15 15.66 -55.31
CA LEU A 133 -0.34 16.73 -54.44
C LEU A 133 -1.73 16.40 -53.86
N HIS A 134 -2.63 15.89 -54.70
CA HIS A 134 -4.00 15.52 -54.30
C HIS A 134 -4.01 14.34 -53.34
N HIS A 135 -3.25 13.28 -53.65
CA HIS A 135 -3.10 12.12 -52.78
C HIS A 135 -2.47 12.49 -51.42
N THR A 136 -1.50 13.41 -51.41
CA THR A 136 -0.85 13.87 -50.18
C THR A 136 -1.82 14.69 -49.32
N PHE A 137 -2.58 15.59 -49.95
CA PHE A 137 -3.59 16.39 -49.26
C PHE A 137 -4.69 15.50 -48.67
N LEU A 138 -5.16 14.50 -49.44
CA LEU A 138 -6.17 13.55 -48.98
C LEU A 138 -5.65 12.67 -47.82
N ALA A 139 -4.41 12.18 -47.91
CA ALA A 139 -3.78 11.42 -46.84
C ALA A 139 -3.64 12.25 -45.55
N PHE A 140 -3.33 13.54 -45.67
CA PHE A 140 -3.28 14.46 -44.52
C PHE A 140 -4.67 14.64 -43.87
N VAL A 141 -5.71 14.87 -44.67
CA VAL A 141 -7.09 15.04 -44.17
C VAL A 141 -7.59 13.74 -43.51
N ILE A 142 -7.42 12.59 -44.16
CA ILE A 142 -7.82 11.28 -43.59
C ILE A 142 -7.00 10.97 -42.33
N GLY A 143 -5.71 11.32 -42.31
CA GLY A 143 -4.86 11.17 -41.12
C GLY A 143 -5.34 12.02 -39.94
N GLY A 144 -5.65 13.30 -40.18
CA GLY A 144 -6.22 14.20 -39.16
C GLY A 144 -7.57 13.71 -38.63
N MET A 145 -8.43 13.22 -39.53
CA MET A 145 -9.71 12.62 -39.17
C MET A 145 -9.54 11.32 -38.36
N GLY A 146 -8.55 10.49 -38.72
CA GLY A 146 -8.16 9.30 -37.97
C GLY A 146 -7.70 9.62 -36.54
N ALA A 147 -6.89 10.67 -36.38
CA ALA A 147 -6.47 11.15 -35.06
C ALA A 147 -7.65 11.66 -34.23
N GLY A 148 -8.58 12.40 -34.85
CA GLY A 148 -9.84 12.82 -34.21
C GLY A 148 -10.71 11.63 -33.79
N ALA A 149 -10.74 10.56 -34.59
CA ALA A 149 -11.47 9.34 -34.27
C ALA A 149 -10.88 8.59 -33.07
N VAL A 150 -9.57 8.69 -32.81
CA VAL A 150 -8.96 8.15 -31.58
C VAL A 150 -9.56 8.83 -30.35
N ALA A 151 -9.67 10.16 -30.34
CA ALA A 151 -10.28 10.88 -29.21
C ALA A 151 -11.77 10.54 -29.03
N ALA A 152 -12.51 10.34 -30.12
CA ALA A 152 -13.95 10.10 -30.09
C ALA A 152 -14.35 8.64 -29.80
N SER A 153 -13.57 7.68 -30.30
CA SER A 153 -13.97 6.26 -30.38
C SER A 153 -13.04 5.29 -29.64
N SER A 154 -11.87 5.73 -29.14
CA SER A 154 -10.94 4.84 -28.39
C SER A 154 -11.55 4.26 -27.10
N VAL A 155 -12.63 4.85 -26.59
CA VAL A 155 -13.43 4.29 -25.48
C VAL A 155 -13.89 2.85 -25.77
N TYR A 156 -14.12 2.53 -27.05
CA TYR A 156 -14.49 1.20 -27.51
C TYR A 156 -13.73 0.86 -28.80
N LEU A 157 -12.64 0.10 -28.69
CA LEU A 157 -11.74 -0.21 -29.80
C LEU A 157 -12.44 -0.68 -31.10
N PRO A 158 -13.47 -1.54 -31.07
CA PRO A 158 -14.16 -1.91 -32.30
C PRO A 158 -14.80 -0.73 -33.04
N ALA A 159 -15.24 0.33 -32.34
CA ALA A 159 -15.73 1.55 -32.99
C ALA A 159 -14.60 2.37 -33.63
N LEU A 160 -13.43 2.42 -33.00
CA LEU A 160 -12.23 3.04 -33.59
C LEU A 160 -11.81 2.30 -34.87
N TYR A 161 -11.70 0.96 -34.81
CA TYR A 161 -11.30 0.16 -35.96
C TYR A 161 -12.33 0.16 -37.09
N ALA A 162 -13.62 0.21 -36.76
CA ALA A 162 -14.68 0.37 -37.75
C ALA A 162 -14.51 1.66 -38.57
N TYR A 163 -13.97 2.74 -38.00
CA TYR A 163 -13.65 3.95 -38.75
C TYR A 163 -12.29 3.88 -39.46
N LEU A 164 -11.25 3.48 -38.73
CA LEU A 164 -9.85 3.62 -39.14
C LEU A 164 -9.50 2.68 -40.30
N LEU A 165 -9.97 1.43 -40.28
CA LEU A 165 -9.63 0.44 -41.31
C LEU A 165 -10.27 0.79 -42.66
N PRO A 166 -11.57 1.11 -42.76
CA PRO A 166 -12.16 1.46 -44.05
C PRO A 166 -11.66 2.80 -44.61
N SER A 167 -11.40 3.79 -43.74
CA SER A 167 -10.96 5.11 -44.21
C SER A 167 -9.50 5.11 -44.69
N SER A 168 -8.57 4.68 -43.84
CA SER A 168 -7.14 4.73 -44.12
C SER A 168 -6.65 3.49 -44.88
N GLY A 169 -7.28 2.33 -44.67
CA GLY A 169 -6.92 1.09 -45.35
C GLY A 169 -7.26 1.12 -46.84
N LEU A 170 -8.43 1.63 -47.23
CA LEU A 170 -8.76 1.79 -48.65
C LEU A 170 -7.83 2.79 -49.34
N LEU A 171 -7.46 3.89 -48.67
CA LEU A 171 -6.44 4.81 -49.16
C LEU A 171 -5.08 4.11 -49.36
N ALA A 172 -4.62 3.32 -48.38
CA ALA A 172 -3.36 2.59 -48.50
C ALA A 172 -3.37 1.60 -49.66
N VAL A 173 -4.47 0.86 -49.87
CA VAL A 173 -4.61 -0.07 -51.00
C VAL A 173 -4.66 0.70 -52.33
N SER A 174 -5.36 1.84 -52.40
CA SER A 174 -5.39 2.69 -53.60
C SER A 174 -3.99 3.14 -54.00
N LEU A 175 -3.19 3.60 -53.02
CA LEU A 175 -1.80 4.01 -53.22
C LEU A 175 -0.89 2.84 -53.64
N LEU A 176 -1.12 1.62 -53.13
CA LEU A 176 -0.36 0.43 -53.51
C LEU A 176 -0.60 0.02 -54.97
N ILE A 177 -1.82 0.19 -55.48
CA ILE A 177 -2.18 -0.17 -56.85
C ILE A 177 -1.50 0.74 -57.88
N HIS A 178 -1.21 2.00 -57.54
CA HIS A 178 -0.50 2.93 -58.44
C HIS A 178 0.92 2.47 -58.79
N GLY A 179 1.59 1.72 -57.91
CA GLY A 179 2.86 1.04 -58.21
C GLY A 179 4.13 1.90 -58.28
N GLU A 180 4.03 3.24 -58.35
CA GLU A 180 5.22 4.12 -58.34
C GLU A 180 5.87 4.20 -56.94
N PRO A 181 7.21 4.38 -56.84
CA PRO A 181 7.93 4.39 -55.57
C PRO A 181 7.40 5.40 -54.54
N VAL A 182 6.94 6.57 -55.00
CA VAL A 182 6.39 7.63 -54.14
C VAL A 182 5.06 7.20 -53.51
N TYR A 183 4.16 6.58 -54.27
CA TYR A 183 2.88 6.09 -53.74
C TYR A 183 3.08 4.88 -52.82
N LEU A 184 4.07 4.02 -53.10
CA LEU A 184 4.45 2.93 -52.20
C LEU A 184 4.95 3.45 -50.84
N ALA A 185 5.77 4.50 -50.84
CA ALA A 185 6.22 5.16 -49.61
C ALA A 185 5.05 5.80 -48.84
N MET A 186 4.12 6.45 -49.54
CA MET A 186 2.91 7.01 -48.93
C MET A 186 2.02 5.91 -48.33
N ALA A 187 1.83 4.78 -49.03
CA ALA A 187 1.07 3.65 -48.51
C ALA A 187 1.70 3.07 -47.23
N ALA A 188 3.03 2.94 -47.21
CA ALA A 188 3.77 2.51 -46.01
C ALA A 188 3.58 3.49 -44.84
N MET A 189 3.60 4.80 -45.12
CA MET A 189 3.33 5.83 -44.12
C MET A 189 1.89 5.78 -43.59
N VAL A 190 0.89 5.56 -44.45
CA VAL A 190 -0.50 5.38 -44.03
C VAL A 190 -0.65 4.13 -43.17
N ALA A 191 0.00 3.02 -43.53
CA ALA A 191 0.01 1.79 -42.72
C ALA A 191 0.66 2.02 -41.35
N LEU A 192 1.81 2.70 -41.29
CA LEU A 192 2.47 3.08 -40.05
C LEU A 192 1.55 3.96 -39.19
N PHE A 193 0.84 4.90 -39.82
CA PHE A 193 -0.10 5.78 -39.13
C PHE A 193 -1.30 5.02 -38.54
N ILE A 194 -1.84 4.02 -39.25
CA ILE A 194 -2.87 3.11 -38.72
C ILE A 194 -2.35 2.38 -37.47
N VAL A 195 -1.12 1.85 -37.51
CA VAL A 195 -0.50 1.18 -36.36
C VAL A 195 -0.32 2.14 -35.18
N LEU A 196 0.21 3.33 -35.44
CA LEU A 196 0.43 4.35 -34.41
C LEU A 196 -0.88 4.78 -33.74
N LEU A 197 -1.91 5.12 -34.52
CA LEU A 197 -3.22 5.46 -34.00
C LEU A 197 -3.89 4.30 -33.25
N SER A 198 -3.64 3.06 -33.67
CA SER A 198 -4.10 1.87 -32.96
C SER A 198 -3.44 1.72 -31.58
N ILE A 199 -2.13 1.97 -31.48
CA ILE A 199 -1.39 1.94 -30.21
C ILE A 199 -1.91 3.04 -29.27
N ILE A 200 -2.05 4.27 -29.78
CA ILE A 200 -2.59 5.40 -29.01
C ILE A 200 -4.02 5.08 -28.54
N GLY A 201 -4.87 4.60 -29.45
CA GLY A 201 -6.24 4.19 -29.11
C GLY A 201 -6.30 3.08 -28.07
N TRP A 202 -5.41 2.09 -28.13
CA TRP A 202 -5.30 1.03 -27.12
C TRP A 202 -4.89 1.58 -25.76
N PHE A 203 -3.92 2.50 -25.70
CA PHE A 203 -3.49 3.12 -24.46
C PHE A 203 -4.61 3.92 -23.79
N PHE A 204 -5.32 4.75 -24.56
CA PHE A 204 -6.50 5.48 -24.09
C PHE A 204 -7.60 4.54 -23.60
N ASN A 205 -7.90 3.48 -24.35
CA ASN A 205 -8.90 2.47 -23.97
C ASN A 205 -8.57 1.83 -22.62
N ARG A 206 -7.31 1.40 -22.45
CA ARG A 206 -6.82 0.75 -21.23
C ARG A 206 -6.92 1.69 -20.02
N SER A 207 -6.54 2.95 -20.19
CA SER A 207 -6.64 3.96 -19.14
C SER A 207 -8.09 4.18 -18.69
N LEU A 208 -9.02 4.33 -19.65
CA LEU A 208 -10.44 4.53 -19.38
C LEU A 208 -11.10 3.32 -18.72
N LEU A 209 -10.77 2.10 -19.16
CA LEU A 209 -11.25 0.87 -18.52
C LEU A 209 -10.78 0.75 -17.07
N GLY A 210 -9.55 1.19 -16.78
CA GLY A 210 -9.04 1.28 -15.41
C GLY A 210 -9.89 2.20 -14.53
N THR A 211 -10.24 3.38 -15.02
CA THR A 211 -11.10 4.33 -14.28
C THR A 211 -12.52 3.81 -14.06
N PHE A 212 -13.14 3.18 -15.06
CA PHE A 212 -14.49 2.59 -14.90
C PHE A 212 -14.50 1.46 -13.89
N LYS A 213 -13.45 0.64 -13.89
CA LYS A 213 -13.31 -0.46 -12.95
C LYS A 213 -13.28 0.06 -11.51
N LEU A 214 -12.50 1.11 -11.26
CA LEU A 214 -12.41 1.76 -9.95
C LEU A 214 -13.73 2.42 -9.53
N GLN A 215 -14.42 3.10 -10.44
CA GLN A 215 -15.72 3.71 -10.13
C GLN A 215 -16.76 2.67 -9.73
N ILE A 216 -16.89 1.57 -10.49
CA ILE A 216 -17.83 0.49 -10.19
C ILE A 216 -17.48 -0.17 -8.86
N ASP A 217 -16.20 -0.41 -8.59
CA ASP A 217 -15.76 -1.03 -7.34
C ASP A 217 -16.06 -0.13 -6.14
N ASN A 218 -15.93 1.20 -6.30
CA ASN A 218 -16.28 2.17 -5.26
C ASN A 218 -17.80 2.21 -4.99
N THR A 219 -18.63 2.21 -6.05
CA THR A 219 -20.08 2.14 -5.90
C THR A 219 -20.53 0.85 -5.23
N ASP A 220 -19.99 -0.30 -5.63
CA ASP A 220 -20.30 -1.58 -4.99
C ASP A 220 -19.88 -1.60 -3.49
N LEU A 221 -18.81 -0.88 -3.13
CA LEU A 221 -18.37 -0.74 -1.74
C LEU A 221 -19.37 0.10 -0.93
N ILE A 222 -19.85 1.20 -1.50
CA ILE A 222 -20.88 2.06 -0.89
C ILE A 222 -22.19 1.29 -0.71
N ASP A 223 -22.63 0.54 -1.71
CA ASP A 223 -23.86 -0.27 -1.64
C ASP A 223 -23.78 -1.37 -0.57
N ARG A 224 -22.59 -1.96 -0.37
CA ARG A 224 -22.37 -2.93 0.73
C ARG A 224 -22.42 -2.27 2.09
N LEU A 225 -21.88 -1.06 2.22
CA LEU A 225 -21.93 -0.30 3.46
C LEU A 225 -23.36 0.13 3.79
N SER A 226 -24.16 0.54 2.79
CA SER A 226 -25.58 0.84 3.01
C SER A 226 -26.38 -0.40 3.37
N ALA A 227 -26.17 -1.53 2.68
CA ALA A 227 -26.85 -2.79 3.02
C ALA A 227 -26.50 -3.30 4.43
N ALA A 228 -25.25 -3.16 4.86
CA ALA A 228 -24.84 -3.49 6.23
C ALA A 228 -25.49 -2.58 7.27
N ARG A 229 -25.68 -1.30 6.94
CA ARG A 229 -26.41 -0.34 7.77
C ARG A 229 -27.91 -0.68 7.85
N ASP A 230 -28.56 -0.93 6.72
CA ASP A 230 -29.99 -1.29 6.68
C ASP A 230 -30.24 -2.61 7.43
N TYR A 231 -29.31 -3.57 7.34
CA TYR A 231 -29.34 -4.79 8.13
C TYR A 231 -29.26 -4.49 9.63
N ALA A 232 -28.31 -3.66 10.07
CA ALA A 232 -28.21 -3.26 11.47
C ALA A 232 -29.47 -2.52 11.96
N GLU A 233 -30.04 -1.62 11.14
CA GLU A 233 -31.27 -0.89 11.47
C GLU A 233 -32.50 -1.84 11.56
N SER A 234 -32.60 -2.84 10.69
CA SER A 234 -33.67 -3.86 10.75
C SER A 234 -33.55 -4.82 11.95
N VAL A 235 -32.32 -5.18 12.34
CA VAL A 235 -32.06 -5.95 13.57
C VAL A 235 -32.53 -5.16 14.80
N VAL A 236 -32.24 -3.84 14.85
CA VAL A 236 -32.70 -2.97 15.93
C VAL A 236 -34.23 -2.82 15.94
N ALA A 237 -34.87 -2.72 14.77
CA ALA A 237 -36.31 -2.62 14.65
C ALA A 237 -37.07 -3.88 15.10
N THR A 238 -36.42 -5.04 15.08
CA THR A 238 -37.01 -6.34 15.47
C THR A 238 -36.87 -6.62 16.97
N MET A 239 -36.14 -5.80 17.73
CA MET A 239 -36.01 -5.97 19.18
C MET A 239 -37.32 -5.63 19.90
N HIS A 240 -37.85 -6.58 20.69
CA HIS A 240 -39.07 -6.40 21.49
C HIS A 240 -38.89 -5.51 22.72
N HIS A 241 -37.65 -5.25 23.16
CA HIS A 241 -37.36 -4.35 24.26
C HIS A 241 -37.33 -2.89 23.79
N PRO A 242 -38.07 -1.96 24.41
CA PRO A 242 -37.98 -0.53 24.08
C PRO A 242 -36.53 -0.05 24.16
N THR A 243 -36.01 0.51 23.07
CA THR A 243 -34.61 0.94 22.93
C THR A 243 -34.53 2.30 22.22
N ALA A 244 -33.71 3.21 22.74
CA ALA A 244 -33.48 4.54 22.17
C ALA A 244 -32.00 4.93 22.18
N ILE A 245 -31.60 5.74 21.21
CA ILE A 245 -30.29 6.40 21.12
C ILE A 245 -30.48 7.88 21.45
N LEU A 246 -29.68 8.39 22.38
CA LEU A 246 -29.67 9.78 22.81
C LEU A 246 -28.39 10.49 22.36
N ASP A 247 -28.49 11.78 22.04
CA ASP A 247 -27.34 12.66 21.80
C ASP A 247 -26.71 13.20 23.11
N SER A 248 -25.69 14.05 22.97
CA SER A 248 -25.01 14.72 24.08
C SER A 248 -25.90 15.66 24.89
N GLY A 249 -27.07 16.03 24.38
CA GLY A 249 -28.10 16.79 25.09
C GLY A 249 -29.21 15.93 25.68
N LEU A 250 -29.04 14.60 25.72
CA LEU A 250 -30.04 13.61 26.15
C LEU A 250 -31.35 13.67 25.34
N LYS A 251 -31.25 14.09 24.08
CA LYS A 251 -32.38 14.11 23.14
C LYS A 251 -32.43 12.84 22.34
N VAL A 252 -33.64 12.33 22.07
CA VAL A 252 -33.83 11.11 21.28
C VAL A 252 -33.45 11.36 19.83
N VAL A 253 -32.40 10.69 19.37
CA VAL A 253 -31.87 10.73 17.99
C VAL A 253 -32.52 9.65 17.14
N SER A 254 -32.69 8.46 17.72
CA SER A 254 -33.27 7.30 17.06
C SER A 254 -33.89 6.37 18.11
N ALA A 255 -34.96 5.67 17.77
CA ALA A 255 -35.60 4.71 18.67
C ALA A 255 -36.26 3.58 17.88
N ASN A 256 -36.43 2.42 18.50
CA ASN A 256 -37.09 1.28 17.89
C ASN A 256 -38.62 1.35 18.04
N PRO A 257 -39.41 0.55 17.27
CA PRO A 257 -40.87 0.57 17.34
C PRO A 257 -41.42 0.35 18.75
N ALA A 258 -40.83 -0.56 19.53
CA ALA A 258 -41.23 -0.84 20.91
C ALA A 258 -41.09 0.39 21.85
N PHE A 259 -40.12 1.28 21.58
CA PHE A 259 -39.99 2.55 22.30
C PHE A 259 -41.06 3.57 21.90
N HIS A 260 -41.44 3.61 20.61
CA HIS A 260 -42.54 4.45 20.14
C HIS A 260 -43.90 4.00 20.69
N ASP A 261 -44.11 2.68 20.86
CA ASP A 261 -45.30 2.11 21.51
C ASP A 261 -45.37 2.43 23.01
N LEU A 262 -44.22 2.66 23.64
CA LEU A 262 -44.10 3.10 25.04
C LEU A 262 -44.34 4.61 25.17
N PHE A 263 -43.88 5.41 24.19
CA PHE A 263 -43.96 6.87 24.18
C PHE A 263 -44.59 7.43 22.89
N PRO A 264 -45.92 7.35 22.70
CA PRO A 264 -46.59 7.65 21.43
C PRO A 264 -46.46 9.10 20.93
N LYS A 265 -46.15 10.06 21.84
CA LYS A 265 -45.94 11.48 21.50
C LYS A 265 -44.72 11.73 20.60
N THR A 266 -43.78 10.78 20.53
CA THR A 266 -42.57 10.89 19.70
C THR A 266 -42.83 10.84 18.19
N LEU A 267 -43.94 10.23 17.74
CA LEU A 267 -44.24 10.05 16.30
C LEU A 267 -44.69 11.33 15.57
N ARG A 268 -45.12 12.37 16.29
CA ARG A 268 -45.74 13.57 15.68
C ARG A 268 -44.82 14.79 15.54
N THR A 269 -43.61 14.76 16.07
CA THR A 269 -42.66 15.88 15.98
C THR A 269 -41.35 15.43 15.36
N THR A 270 -40.94 16.11 14.29
CA THR A 270 -39.71 15.84 13.56
C THR A 270 -38.51 16.26 14.41
N GLY A 271 -37.95 15.33 15.19
CA GLY A 271 -36.58 15.38 15.73
C GLY A 271 -36.36 16.13 17.04
N GLN A 272 -35.58 15.50 17.92
CA GLN A 272 -34.84 16.12 19.03
C GLN A 272 -35.65 16.67 20.22
N GLN A 273 -36.58 15.88 20.77
CA GLN A 273 -37.10 16.15 22.12
C GLN A 273 -36.21 15.50 23.20
N PRO A 274 -35.91 16.21 24.31
CA PRO A 274 -35.26 15.62 25.48
C PRO A 274 -36.05 14.41 25.98
N LEU A 275 -35.35 13.33 26.35
CA LEU A 275 -35.98 12.11 26.87
C LEU A 275 -36.97 12.40 28.02
N PHE A 276 -36.63 13.38 28.87
CA PHE A 276 -37.40 13.73 30.06
C PHE A 276 -38.69 14.51 29.76
N ASP A 277 -38.78 15.19 28.63
CA ASP A 277 -39.99 15.92 28.23
C ASP A 277 -41.08 15.00 27.67
N LEU A 278 -40.68 13.79 27.24
CA LEU A 278 -41.59 12.81 26.62
C LEU A 278 -42.57 12.19 27.61
N ALA A 279 -42.32 12.33 28.90
CA ALA A 279 -42.99 11.51 29.90
C ALA A 279 -43.61 12.29 31.07
N GLY A 280 -43.56 13.63 31.04
CA GLY A 280 -44.21 14.53 32.01
C GLY A 280 -43.54 14.57 33.39
N ASP A 281 -44.05 15.42 34.29
CA ASP A 281 -43.54 15.65 35.67
C ASP A 281 -43.62 14.41 36.61
N THR A 282 -43.86 13.19 36.09
CA THR A 282 -44.17 11.96 36.85
C THR A 282 -42.98 11.04 37.09
N TRP A 283 -41.77 11.48 36.76
CA TRP A 283 -40.55 10.74 37.07
C TRP A 283 -39.87 11.38 38.29
N ASP A 284 -39.29 10.57 39.18
CA ASP A 284 -38.37 11.06 40.22
C ASP A 284 -37.04 11.52 39.54
N LEU A 285 -37.06 12.73 38.95
CA LEU A 285 -36.19 13.10 37.81
C LEU A 285 -34.78 13.60 38.10
N LEU A 286 -34.36 13.72 39.35
CA LEU A 286 -32.99 14.19 39.62
C LEU A 286 -31.95 13.05 39.53
N GLU A 287 -32.29 11.86 40.05
CA GLU A 287 -31.32 10.79 40.21
C GLU A 287 -31.00 10.07 38.89
N LEU A 288 -32.01 9.82 38.05
CA LEU A 288 -31.79 9.20 36.74
C LEU A 288 -31.05 10.12 35.77
N ARG A 289 -31.34 11.42 35.78
CA ARG A 289 -30.67 12.40 34.92
C ARG A 289 -29.19 12.50 35.26
N GLY A 290 -28.84 12.65 36.54
CA GLY A 290 -27.44 12.69 36.98
C GLY A 290 -26.66 11.42 36.60
N ARG A 291 -27.31 10.25 36.70
CA ARG A 291 -26.71 8.97 36.31
C ARG A 291 -26.53 8.83 34.80
N LEU A 292 -27.47 9.30 33.97
CA LEU A 292 -27.32 9.28 32.50
C LEU A 292 -26.27 10.28 32.00
N GLU A 293 -26.16 11.45 32.65
CA GLU A 293 -25.06 12.38 32.40
C GLU A 293 -23.71 11.74 32.75
N GLN A 294 -23.64 10.97 33.84
CA GLN A 294 -22.44 10.19 34.20
C GLN A 294 -22.07 9.15 33.13
N VAL A 295 -23.05 8.49 32.50
CA VAL A 295 -22.81 7.57 31.36
C VAL A 295 -22.20 8.32 30.17
N LEU A 296 -22.68 9.54 29.87
CA LEU A 296 -22.17 10.36 28.77
C LEU A 296 -20.71 10.81 29.01
N TYR A 297 -20.43 11.34 30.20
CA TYR A 297 -19.15 11.96 30.54
C TYR A 297 -18.09 10.95 31.01
N GLU A 298 -18.46 10.00 31.87
CA GLU A 298 -17.53 9.00 32.42
C GLU A 298 -17.48 7.70 31.61
N GLY A 299 -18.49 7.42 30.77
CA GLY A 299 -18.54 6.18 29.97
C GLY A 299 -18.85 4.91 30.78
N LYS A 300 -19.23 5.05 32.06
CA LYS A 300 -19.66 3.92 32.90
C LYS A 300 -21.05 3.46 32.47
N PRO A 301 -21.29 2.15 32.30
CA PRO A 301 -22.62 1.65 32.00
C PRO A 301 -23.55 1.87 33.20
N LEU A 302 -24.78 2.29 32.92
CA LEU A 302 -25.88 2.26 33.88
C LEU A 302 -26.52 0.89 33.77
N GLU A 303 -26.57 0.14 34.87
CA GLU A 303 -27.20 -1.18 34.91
C GLU A 303 -28.17 -1.24 36.10
N GLY A 304 -29.41 -1.67 35.83
CA GLY A 304 -30.36 -2.05 36.86
C GLY A 304 -31.08 -0.92 37.58
N VAL A 305 -31.29 0.25 36.95
CA VAL A 305 -32.04 1.34 37.59
C VAL A 305 -33.53 1.09 37.45
N GLU A 306 -34.18 0.80 38.58
CA GLU A 306 -35.63 0.62 38.63
C GLU A 306 -36.36 1.96 38.63
N VAL A 307 -37.31 2.12 37.72
CA VAL A 307 -38.25 3.24 37.70
C VAL A 307 -39.67 2.72 37.50
N THR A 308 -40.63 3.34 38.18
CA THR A 308 -42.06 2.99 38.03
C THR A 308 -42.82 4.23 37.54
N PRO A 309 -42.66 4.62 36.26
CA PRO A 309 -43.32 5.80 35.73
C PRO A 309 -44.83 5.58 35.63
N ASP A 310 -45.60 6.63 35.89
CA ASP A 310 -47.04 6.66 35.60
C ASP A 310 -47.24 7.08 34.13
N LEU A 311 -47.43 6.09 33.26
CA LEU A 311 -47.62 6.28 31.83
C LEU A 311 -49.12 6.38 31.52
N GLN A 312 -49.58 7.60 31.23
CA GLN A 312 -50.94 8.02 30.85
C GLN A 312 -51.88 6.86 30.43
N GLY A 313 -52.54 6.23 31.41
CA GLY A 313 -53.62 5.26 31.21
C GLY A 313 -53.25 3.77 31.16
N ARG A 314 -51.99 3.37 31.40
CA ARG A 314 -51.56 1.94 31.41
C ARG A 314 -51.36 1.33 32.81
N GLY A 315 -51.50 2.10 33.89
CA GLY A 315 -51.24 1.65 35.26
C GLY A 315 -49.74 1.54 35.59
N PRO A 316 -49.36 1.43 36.88
CA PRO A 316 -47.96 1.47 37.30
C PRO A 316 -47.20 0.22 36.80
N CYS A 317 -46.26 0.44 35.89
CA CYS A 317 -45.34 -0.59 35.39
C CYS A 317 -43.93 -0.31 35.90
N THR A 318 -43.28 -1.29 36.53
CA THR A 318 -41.89 -1.15 36.97
C THR A 318 -40.95 -1.58 35.85
N PHE A 319 -40.12 -0.66 35.38
CA PHE A 319 -39.08 -0.88 34.38
C PHE A 319 -37.69 -0.87 35.02
N LEU A 320 -36.82 -1.74 34.51
CA LEU A 320 -35.39 -1.72 34.72
C LEU A 320 -34.75 -1.00 33.52
N ILE A 321 -34.00 0.08 33.77
CA ILE A 321 -33.30 0.87 32.75
C ILE A 321 -31.81 0.55 32.78
N ASP A 322 -31.28 0.22 31.60
CA ASP A 322 -29.85 0.10 31.34
C ASP A 322 -29.43 1.10 30.27
N ALA A 323 -28.21 1.65 30.39
CA ALA A 323 -27.67 2.62 29.43
C ALA A 323 -26.17 2.44 29.20
N ARG A 324 -25.72 2.57 27.95
CA ARG A 324 -24.30 2.48 27.56
C ARG A 324 -23.91 3.55 26.55
N SER A 325 -22.68 4.05 26.62
CA SER A 325 -22.17 5.00 25.64
C SER A 325 -21.79 4.31 24.32
N VAL A 326 -22.17 4.88 23.18
CA VAL A 326 -21.81 4.44 21.83
C VAL A 326 -21.11 5.60 21.10
N ARG A 327 -20.02 5.32 20.37
CA ARG A 327 -19.28 6.33 19.60
C ARG A 327 -19.61 6.23 18.12
N GLN A 328 -19.91 7.36 17.49
CA GLN A 328 -20.09 7.47 16.05
C GLN A 328 -18.82 8.08 15.41
N SER A 329 -17.98 7.25 14.79
CA SER A 329 -16.74 7.64 14.05
C SER A 329 -15.62 8.32 14.88
N GLU A 330 -14.40 8.37 14.35
CA GLU A 330 -13.18 8.84 15.03
C GLU A 330 -13.20 10.33 15.46
N VAL A 331 -14.23 11.10 15.07
CA VAL A 331 -14.35 12.54 15.36
C VAL A 331 -15.73 12.93 15.94
N GLY A 332 -16.63 11.98 16.22
CA GLY A 332 -18.02 12.28 16.62
C GLY A 332 -18.31 12.28 18.13
N ALA A 333 -19.35 13.05 18.52
CA ALA A 333 -19.87 13.16 19.88
C ALA A 333 -20.34 11.81 20.45
N ARG A 334 -20.21 11.62 21.78
CA ARG A 334 -20.72 10.43 22.48
C ARG A 334 -22.24 10.43 22.49
N GLN A 335 -22.83 9.31 22.09
CA GLN A 335 -24.27 9.03 22.19
C GLN A 335 -24.52 7.99 23.28
N ILE A 336 -25.74 7.87 23.78
CA ILE A 336 -26.14 6.84 24.74
C ILE A 336 -27.16 5.92 24.10
N LEU A 337 -26.91 4.62 24.14
CA LEU A 337 -27.90 3.59 23.88
C LEU A 337 -28.61 3.26 25.21
N LEU A 338 -29.93 3.30 25.22
CA LEU A 338 -30.76 3.13 26.42
C LEU A 338 -31.82 2.05 26.16
N THR A 339 -31.98 1.12 27.09
CA THR A 339 -32.90 -0.04 27.00
C THR A 339 -33.81 -0.13 28.22
N PHE A 340 -35.07 -0.54 28.01
CA PHE A 340 -36.06 -0.72 29.08
C PHE A 340 -36.51 -2.19 29.17
N THR A 341 -36.55 -2.73 30.38
CA THR A 341 -37.04 -4.09 30.67
C THR A 341 -38.18 -4.05 31.68
N ASN A 342 -39.38 -4.53 31.35
CA ASN A 342 -40.50 -4.58 32.30
C ASN A 342 -40.34 -5.76 33.28
N ILE A 343 -40.35 -5.48 34.59
CA ILE A 343 -40.15 -6.47 35.66
C ILE A 343 -41.38 -6.64 36.59
N THR A 344 -42.55 -6.16 36.17
CA THR A 344 -43.76 -6.09 37.00
C THR A 344 -44.26 -7.46 37.48
N GLU A 345 -44.32 -8.47 36.60
CA GLU A 345 -44.77 -9.83 36.98
C GLU A 345 -43.80 -10.54 37.94
N LEU A 346 -42.50 -10.32 37.78
CA LEU A 346 -41.46 -10.91 38.65
C LEU A 346 -41.60 -10.41 40.10
N ARG A 347 -42.02 -9.15 40.28
CA ARG A 347 -42.30 -8.55 41.60
C ARG A 347 -43.56 -9.13 42.26
N LEU A 348 -44.63 -9.33 41.48
CA LEU A 348 -45.88 -9.92 41.98
C LEU A 348 -45.68 -11.37 42.46
N ALA A 349 -44.92 -12.18 41.71
CA ALA A 349 -44.57 -13.54 42.11
C ALA A 349 -43.72 -13.60 43.40
N LYS A 350 -42.79 -12.65 43.59
CA LYS A 350 -41.96 -12.55 44.80
C LYS A 350 -42.74 -12.16 46.06
N ARG A 351 -43.81 -11.38 45.92
CA ARG A 351 -44.71 -11.03 47.04
C ARG A 351 -45.63 -12.20 47.41
N ALA A 352 -46.17 -12.91 46.43
CA ALA A 352 -47.04 -14.07 46.66
C ALA A 352 -46.36 -15.22 47.43
N LEU A 353 -45.05 -15.43 47.21
CA LEU A 353 -44.27 -16.44 47.95
C LEU A 353 -44.06 -16.08 49.43
N LYS A 354 -44.06 -14.79 49.76
CA LYS A 354 -43.79 -14.28 51.12
C LYS A 354 -45.03 -14.35 52.01
N GLU A 355 -46.24 -14.27 51.43
CA GLU A 355 -47.51 -14.36 52.15
C GLU A 355 -47.93 -15.81 52.46
N ALA A 356 -47.57 -16.77 51.59
CA ALA A 356 -47.83 -18.20 51.82
C ALA A 356 -47.04 -18.79 53.01
N HIS A 357 -45.92 -18.17 53.38
CA HIS A 357 -45.06 -18.65 54.47
C HIS A 357 -45.62 -18.31 55.87
N GLY A 358 -46.30 -17.17 56.01
CA GLY A 358 -46.85 -16.72 57.31
C GLY A 358 -48.12 -17.46 57.76
N THR A 359 -48.83 -18.12 56.85
CA THR A 359 -50.09 -18.82 57.15
C THR A 359 -49.90 -20.24 57.69
N LEU A 360 -48.70 -20.81 57.53
CA LEU A 360 -48.37 -22.17 57.99
C LEU A 360 -47.94 -22.19 59.47
N GLU A 361 -47.35 -21.11 59.98
CA GLU A 361 -46.78 -21.04 61.34
C GLU A 361 -47.85 -20.98 62.44
N LEU A 362 -48.99 -20.34 62.18
CA LEU A 362 -50.08 -20.19 63.16
C LEU A 362 -50.88 -21.48 63.39
N ARG A 363 -50.88 -22.40 62.43
CA ARG A 363 -51.67 -23.65 62.49
C ARG A 363 -50.98 -24.80 63.22
N VAL A 364 -49.69 -24.66 63.50
CA VAL A 364 -48.89 -25.66 64.23
C VAL A 364 -49.03 -25.46 65.75
N GLN A 365 -49.23 -24.23 66.24
CA GLN A 365 -49.19 -23.92 67.67
C GLN A 365 -50.32 -24.54 68.50
N GLU A 366 -51.54 -24.64 67.98
CA GLU A 366 -52.71 -25.10 68.77
C GLU A 366 -52.76 -26.62 69.00
N ARG A 367 -52.22 -27.44 68.10
CA ARG A 367 -52.24 -28.92 68.24
C ARG A 367 -51.15 -29.48 69.16
N THR A 368 -50.25 -28.64 69.67
CA THR A 368 -49.02 -29.05 70.37
C THR A 368 -49.13 -29.15 71.89
N ALA A 369 -50.19 -28.64 72.51
CA ALA A 369 -50.24 -28.52 73.98
C ALA A 369 -50.70 -29.80 74.68
N GLU A 370 -51.65 -30.54 74.10
CA GLU A 370 -52.25 -31.72 74.74
C GLU A 370 -51.55 -33.04 74.38
N LEU A 371 -50.90 -33.09 73.21
CA LEU A 371 -49.98 -34.18 72.84
C LEU A 371 -48.64 -34.11 73.59
N ARG A 372 -48.36 -33.06 74.36
CA ARG A 372 -47.05 -32.80 74.96
C ARG A 372 -46.78 -33.69 76.17
N THR A 373 -47.72 -33.74 77.10
CA THR A 373 -47.54 -34.40 78.40
C THR A 373 -47.56 -35.93 78.33
N ALA A 374 -48.34 -36.51 77.40
CA ALA A 374 -48.42 -37.98 77.24
C ALA A 374 -47.32 -38.54 76.32
N ASN A 375 -46.77 -37.69 75.43
CA ASN A 375 -45.74 -38.08 74.47
C ASN A 375 -44.34 -37.82 75.04
N GLU A 376 -44.14 -36.86 75.96
CA GLU A 376 -42.83 -36.59 76.61
C GLU A 376 -42.20 -37.84 77.27
N ALA A 377 -43.00 -38.69 77.92
CA ALA A 377 -42.49 -39.90 78.57
C ALA A 377 -42.14 -41.05 77.59
N LEU A 378 -42.87 -41.20 76.49
CA LEU A 378 -42.61 -42.23 75.47
C LEU A 378 -41.59 -41.76 74.41
N ILE A 379 -41.55 -40.45 74.13
CA ILE A 379 -40.60 -39.79 73.23
C ILE A 379 -39.20 -39.86 73.82
N GLN A 380 -38.99 -39.75 75.12
CA GLN A 380 -37.62 -39.72 75.64
C GLN A 380 -36.86 -41.02 75.33
N GLU A 381 -37.54 -42.16 75.44
CA GLU A 381 -36.98 -43.49 75.21
C GLU A 381 -36.91 -43.88 73.71
N ILE A 382 -37.96 -43.59 72.93
CA ILE A 382 -37.96 -43.82 71.48
C ILE A 382 -37.06 -42.80 70.77
N ALA A 383 -37.01 -41.54 71.21
CA ALA A 383 -36.19 -40.51 70.59
C ALA A 383 -34.70 -40.70 70.89
N GLU A 384 -34.26 -41.33 71.97
CA GLU A 384 -32.83 -41.67 72.10
C GLU A 384 -32.43 -42.76 71.09
N ARG A 385 -33.26 -43.79 70.91
CA ARG A 385 -32.98 -44.89 69.98
C ARG A 385 -33.13 -44.49 68.52
N VAL A 386 -34.17 -43.72 68.20
CA VAL A 386 -34.42 -43.16 66.85
C VAL A 386 -33.48 -42.00 66.56
N ARG A 387 -33.10 -41.12 67.51
CA ARG A 387 -32.04 -40.10 67.25
C ARG A 387 -30.69 -40.76 67.01
N ALA A 388 -30.35 -41.86 67.69
CA ALA A 388 -29.11 -42.58 67.43
C ALA A 388 -29.12 -43.27 66.06
N GLU A 389 -30.21 -43.96 65.69
CA GLU A 389 -30.33 -44.61 64.37
C GLU A 389 -30.50 -43.61 63.21
N ASP A 390 -31.25 -42.52 63.39
CA ASP A 390 -31.42 -41.47 62.38
C ASP A 390 -30.19 -40.57 62.30
N ALA A 391 -29.47 -40.29 63.40
CA ALA A 391 -28.18 -39.61 63.31
C ALA A 391 -27.12 -40.50 62.64
N LEU A 392 -27.15 -41.82 62.86
CA LEU A 392 -26.27 -42.76 62.16
C LEU A 392 -26.64 -42.87 60.68
N ARG A 393 -27.93 -43.00 60.34
CA ARG A 393 -28.42 -43.03 58.96
C ARG A 393 -28.22 -41.70 58.23
N GLU A 394 -28.46 -40.57 58.87
CA GLU A 394 -28.22 -39.25 58.29
C GLU A 394 -26.72 -38.96 58.20
N SER A 395 -25.89 -39.37 59.15
CA SER A 395 -24.42 -39.30 59.03
C SER A 395 -23.91 -40.19 57.89
N GLU A 396 -24.42 -41.41 57.74
CA GLU A 396 -24.11 -42.30 56.62
C GLU A 396 -24.60 -41.75 55.27
N ARG A 397 -25.82 -41.20 55.23
CA ARG A 397 -26.40 -40.58 54.04
C ARG A 397 -25.67 -39.30 53.67
N GLN A 398 -25.34 -38.44 54.63
CA GLN A 398 -24.54 -37.23 54.43
C GLN A 398 -23.15 -37.59 53.93
N ARG A 399 -22.48 -38.57 54.54
CA ARG A 399 -21.16 -39.04 54.10
C ARG A 399 -21.19 -39.61 52.69
N ARG A 400 -22.20 -40.43 52.35
CA ARG A 400 -22.42 -40.91 50.96
C ARG A 400 -22.73 -39.78 49.99
N LEU A 401 -23.60 -38.84 50.35
CA LEU A 401 -23.94 -37.67 49.52
C LEU A 401 -22.72 -36.78 49.26
N VAL A 402 -21.88 -36.57 50.27
CA VAL A 402 -20.63 -35.81 50.12
C VAL A 402 -19.68 -36.57 49.18
N THR A 403 -19.44 -37.86 49.41
CA THR A 403 -18.53 -38.61 48.53
C THR A 403 -19.05 -38.75 47.10
N ASP A 404 -20.36 -38.94 46.90
CA ASP A 404 -20.96 -39.21 45.59
C ASP A 404 -21.14 -37.97 44.71
N ASN A 405 -21.21 -36.78 45.31
CA ASN A 405 -21.33 -35.52 44.58
C ASN A 405 -19.98 -34.82 44.35
N LEU A 406 -18.90 -35.29 44.99
CA LEU A 406 -17.56 -34.77 44.71
C LEU A 406 -17.09 -35.22 43.30
N PRO A 407 -16.57 -34.30 42.47
CA PRO A 407 -16.03 -34.61 41.14
C PRO A 407 -14.62 -35.23 41.23
N VAL A 408 -14.43 -36.13 42.20
CA VAL A 408 -13.21 -36.87 42.50
C VAL A 408 -13.61 -38.34 42.64
N LEU A 409 -12.85 -39.24 42.02
CA LEU A 409 -13.00 -40.68 42.25
C LEU A 409 -12.44 -40.99 43.64
N ILE A 410 -13.28 -41.47 44.55
CA ILE A 410 -12.89 -41.89 45.90
C ILE A 410 -13.13 -43.39 46.02
N ALA A 411 -12.08 -44.14 46.30
CA ALA A 411 -12.15 -45.58 46.54
C ALA A 411 -11.41 -45.98 47.81
N HIS A 412 -11.84 -47.05 48.45
CA HIS A 412 -11.10 -47.74 49.51
C HIS A 412 -10.70 -49.11 48.98
N VAL A 413 -9.41 -49.44 49.04
CA VAL A 413 -8.84 -50.67 48.50
C VAL A 413 -8.14 -51.43 49.62
N ASP A 414 -8.36 -52.73 49.74
CA ASP A 414 -7.73 -53.56 50.79
C ASP A 414 -6.29 -53.99 50.44
N LYS A 415 -5.67 -54.75 51.35
CA LYS A 415 -4.32 -55.31 51.20
C LYS A 415 -4.16 -56.27 50.02
N ASP A 416 -5.25 -56.89 49.57
CA ASP A 416 -5.29 -57.80 48.44
C ASP A 416 -5.69 -57.06 47.16
N HIS A 417 -5.58 -55.73 47.16
CA HIS A 417 -5.89 -54.82 46.05
C HIS A 417 -7.35 -54.87 45.59
N ARG A 418 -8.30 -55.25 46.45
CA ARG A 418 -9.73 -55.29 46.13
C ARG A 418 -10.45 -54.03 46.56
N TYR A 419 -11.38 -53.55 45.74
CA TYR A 419 -12.19 -52.37 46.05
C TYR A 419 -13.21 -52.69 47.15
N LEU A 420 -13.01 -52.16 48.36
CA LEU A 420 -13.98 -52.23 49.46
C LEU A 420 -15.07 -51.16 49.34
N PHE A 421 -14.73 -50.01 48.77
CA PHE A 421 -15.65 -48.90 48.54
C PHE A 421 -15.26 -48.16 47.27
N ALA A 422 -16.26 -47.63 46.57
CA ALA A 422 -16.09 -46.67 45.49
C ALA A 422 -17.30 -45.74 45.48
N ASN A 423 -17.08 -44.44 45.32
CA ASN A 423 -18.16 -43.46 45.22
C ASN A 423 -18.84 -43.48 43.85
N LYS A 424 -20.04 -42.90 43.75
CA LYS A 424 -20.84 -42.85 42.51
C LYS A 424 -20.13 -42.18 41.31
N THR A 425 -19.10 -41.39 41.54
CA THR A 425 -18.26 -40.82 40.47
C THR A 425 -17.53 -41.93 39.66
N HIS A 426 -17.26 -43.09 40.26
CA HIS A 426 -16.71 -44.26 39.56
C HIS A 426 -17.67 -44.83 38.50
N GLU A 427 -18.99 -44.79 38.74
CA GLU A 427 -19.99 -45.25 37.77
C GLU A 427 -19.93 -44.47 36.47
N LYS A 428 -19.90 -43.14 36.60
CA LYS A 428 -19.83 -42.24 35.45
C LYS A 428 -18.52 -42.36 34.69
N TRP A 429 -17.44 -42.66 35.42
CA TRP A 429 -16.10 -42.72 34.85
C TRP A 429 -15.81 -44.03 34.11
N PHE A 430 -16.10 -45.16 34.75
CA PHE A 430 -15.87 -46.48 34.18
C PHE A 430 -17.06 -47.00 33.36
N ALA A 431 -18.16 -46.24 33.29
CA ALA A 431 -19.42 -46.62 32.64
C ALA A 431 -19.97 -47.98 33.13
N ARG A 432 -19.70 -48.33 34.40
CA ARG A 432 -20.10 -49.59 35.04
C ARG A 432 -20.68 -49.32 36.43
N PRO A 433 -21.74 -50.01 36.86
CA PRO A 433 -22.29 -49.90 38.21
C PRO A 433 -21.22 -50.02 39.29
N VAL A 434 -21.30 -49.25 40.39
CA VAL A 434 -20.35 -49.39 41.52
C VAL A 434 -20.42 -50.80 42.11
N SER A 435 -21.58 -51.46 42.05
CA SER A 435 -21.76 -52.87 42.43
C SER A 435 -20.87 -53.83 41.65
N ASP A 436 -20.49 -53.48 40.41
CA ASP A 436 -19.61 -54.29 39.57
C ASP A 436 -18.13 -53.96 39.79
N ILE A 437 -17.82 -52.95 40.60
CA ILE A 437 -16.46 -52.51 40.93
C ILE A 437 -16.09 -52.99 42.34
N GLN A 438 -17.02 -52.89 43.30
CA GLN A 438 -16.81 -53.35 44.67
C GLN A 438 -16.57 -54.88 44.72
N GLY A 439 -15.57 -55.31 45.51
CA GLY A 439 -15.13 -56.69 45.66
C GLY A 439 -14.17 -57.20 44.58
N LYS A 440 -14.08 -56.52 43.43
CA LYS A 440 -13.15 -56.88 42.36
C LYS A 440 -11.73 -56.41 42.64
N HIS A 441 -10.77 -57.16 42.11
CA HIS A 441 -9.36 -56.81 42.20
C HIS A 441 -9.05 -55.62 41.29
N ALA A 442 -8.12 -54.75 41.69
CA ALA A 442 -7.84 -53.51 40.97
C ALA A 442 -7.35 -53.71 39.54
N SER A 443 -6.71 -54.83 39.23
CA SER A 443 -6.32 -55.22 37.86
C SER A 443 -7.49 -55.65 36.97
N GLU A 444 -8.65 -55.99 37.54
CA GLU A 444 -9.85 -56.36 36.78
C GLU A 444 -10.72 -55.14 36.42
N VAL A 445 -10.51 -54.03 37.14
CA VAL A 445 -11.27 -52.78 37.00
C VAL A 445 -10.48 -51.74 36.19
N LEU A 446 -9.17 -51.66 36.44
CA LEU A 446 -8.27 -50.76 35.72
C LEU A 446 -7.64 -51.47 34.54
N GLU A 447 -7.33 -50.71 33.48
CA GLU A 447 -6.54 -51.25 32.37
C GLU A 447 -5.16 -51.71 32.86
N GLU A 448 -4.66 -52.80 32.28
CA GLU A 448 -3.40 -53.44 32.68
C GLU A 448 -2.19 -52.48 32.63
N SER A 449 -2.18 -51.57 31.65
CA SER A 449 -1.16 -50.51 31.51
C SER A 449 -1.17 -49.55 32.71
N VAL A 450 -2.35 -49.12 33.15
CA VAL A 450 -2.55 -48.21 34.29
C VAL A 450 -2.27 -48.93 35.60
N TYR A 451 -2.77 -50.16 35.76
CA TYR A 451 -2.54 -50.98 36.96
C TYR A 451 -1.05 -51.21 37.21
N ARG A 452 -0.28 -51.54 36.16
CA ARG A 452 1.18 -51.71 36.25
C ARG A 452 1.89 -50.44 36.71
N GLN A 453 1.43 -49.25 36.30
CA GLN A 453 2.02 -47.97 36.72
C GLN A 453 1.70 -47.63 38.18
N ILE A 454 0.47 -47.90 38.64
CA ILE A 454 0.05 -47.54 40.00
C ILE A 454 0.46 -48.58 41.05
N ARG A 455 0.63 -49.86 40.68
CA ARG A 455 0.91 -50.97 41.61
C ARG A 455 2.11 -50.71 42.54
N PRO A 456 3.28 -50.26 42.07
CA PRO A 456 4.41 -49.98 42.97
C PRO A 456 4.12 -48.85 43.98
N LYS A 457 3.24 -47.91 43.62
CA LYS A 457 2.80 -46.82 44.50
C LYS A 457 1.70 -47.30 45.47
N LEU A 458 0.85 -48.21 45.01
CA LEU A 458 -0.16 -48.89 45.80
C LEU A 458 0.50 -49.70 46.94
N GLU A 459 1.52 -50.49 46.62
CA GLU A 459 2.26 -51.33 47.57
C GLU A 459 3.00 -50.46 48.63
N LYS A 460 3.60 -49.34 48.22
CA LYS A 460 4.20 -48.38 49.18
C LYS A 460 3.16 -47.74 50.10
N ALA A 461 1.97 -47.44 49.59
CA ALA A 461 0.87 -46.93 50.40
C ALA A 461 0.35 -47.98 51.38
N LEU A 462 0.29 -49.26 50.99
CA LEU A 462 -0.03 -50.36 51.89
C LEU A 462 1.04 -50.62 52.95
N ALA A 463 2.29 -50.25 52.68
CA ALA A 463 3.38 -50.25 53.67
C ALA A 463 3.32 -49.05 54.64
N GLY A 464 2.32 -48.16 54.52
CA GLY A 464 2.09 -47.03 55.42
C GLY A 464 2.58 -45.68 54.89
N GLU A 465 3.14 -45.59 53.67
CA GLU A 465 3.62 -44.34 53.10
C GLU A 465 2.60 -43.66 52.19
N ARG A 466 2.13 -42.45 52.54
CA ARG A 466 1.26 -41.66 51.65
C ARG A 466 1.94 -41.40 50.30
N GLN A 467 1.27 -41.74 49.19
CA GLN A 467 1.77 -41.48 47.85
C GLN A 467 0.91 -40.43 47.15
N ASN A 468 1.55 -39.43 46.53
CA ASN A 468 0.91 -38.47 45.65
C ASN A 468 1.69 -38.38 44.33
N PHE A 469 1.02 -38.64 43.21
CA PHE A 469 1.68 -38.71 41.91
C PHE A 469 0.70 -38.44 40.77
N GLU A 470 1.22 -38.11 39.60
CA GLU A 470 0.43 -37.89 38.39
C GLU A 470 0.62 -39.07 37.42
N VAL A 471 -0.46 -39.46 36.73
CA VAL A 471 -0.47 -40.50 35.70
C VAL A 471 -1.15 -39.95 34.46
N VAL A 472 -0.61 -40.29 33.29
CA VAL A 472 -1.23 -40.03 32.00
C VAL A 472 -1.73 -41.37 31.46
N THR A 473 -3.01 -41.43 31.13
CA THR A 473 -3.59 -42.61 30.48
C THR A 473 -4.11 -42.21 29.11
N GLU A 474 -3.95 -43.10 28.16
CA GLU A 474 -4.63 -43.05 26.87
C GLU A 474 -6.09 -43.48 27.12
N HIS A 475 -7.03 -42.75 26.53
CA HIS A 475 -8.45 -43.10 26.54
C HIS A 475 -8.77 -43.84 25.23
N PRO A 476 -9.82 -44.68 25.16
CA PRO A 476 -10.26 -45.34 23.92
C PRO A 476 -10.50 -44.43 22.70
N ASP A 477 -10.54 -43.10 22.86
CA ASP A 477 -10.75 -42.10 21.82
C ASP A 477 -9.45 -41.38 21.38
N ASP A 478 -8.27 -41.95 21.67
CA ASP A 478 -6.93 -41.41 21.32
C ASP A 478 -6.56 -40.03 21.94
N ASP A 479 -7.31 -39.54 22.94
CA ASP A 479 -7.01 -38.27 23.62
C ASP A 479 -6.35 -38.50 25.01
N PRO A 480 -5.09 -38.08 25.24
CA PRO A 480 -4.39 -38.31 26.50
C PRO A 480 -5.03 -37.52 27.65
N ARG A 481 -5.32 -38.23 28.75
CA ARG A 481 -5.93 -37.65 29.96
C ARG A 481 -4.97 -37.69 31.14
N HIS A 482 -4.88 -36.56 31.86
CA HIS A 482 -4.01 -36.40 33.02
C HIS A 482 -4.78 -36.59 34.34
N PHE A 483 -4.27 -37.46 35.21
CA PHE A 483 -4.82 -37.75 36.53
C PHE A 483 -3.80 -37.42 37.63
N SER A 484 -4.31 -36.88 38.73
CA SER A 484 -3.57 -36.78 39.99
C SER A 484 -4.17 -37.81 40.96
N LEU A 485 -3.32 -38.70 41.47
CA LEU A 485 -3.68 -39.79 42.37
C LEU A 485 -3.03 -39.55 43.73
N ASN A 486 -3.84 -39.62 44.78
CA ASN A 486 -3.40 -39.54 46.17
C ASN A 486 -3.85 -40.80 46.90
N PHE A 487 -2.89 -41.63 47.30
CA PHE A 487 -3.12 -42.83 48.08
C PHE A 487 -2.77 -42.54 49.54
N VAL A 488 -3.79 -42.65 50.39
CA VAL A 488 -3.69 -42.41 51.83
C VAL A 488 -3.85 -43.75 52.56
N PRO A 489 -2.86 -44.23 53.32
CA PRO A 489 -3.02 -45.44 54.11
C PRO A 489 -4.11 -45.30 55.17
N HIS A 490 -4.93 -46.32 55.32
CA HIS A 490 -5.90 -46.46 56.39
C HIS A 490 -5.31 -47.37 57.47
N VAL A 491 -4.86 -46.76 58.57
CA VAL A 491 -4.15 -47.41 59.67
C VAL A 491 -5.12 -47.65 60.84
N GLU A 492 -5.11 -48.84 61.44
CA GLU A 492 -5.86 -49.16 62.66
C GLU A 492 -5.09 -48.72 63.93
N ASP A 493 -5.76 -48.74 65.09
CA ASP A 493 -5.21 -48.24 66.37
C ASP A 493 -3.93 -48.97 66.84
N GLU A 494 -3.67 -50.19 66.33
CA GLU A 494 -2.45 -50.98 66.59
C GLU A 494 -1.31 -50.74 65.57
N GLY A 495 -1.47 -49.80 64.64
CA GLY A 495 -0.45 -49.44 63.64
C GLY A 495 -0.45 -50.31 62.37
N ALA A 496 -1.34 -51.30 62.27
CA ALA A 496 -1.51 -52.12 61.08
C ALA A 496 -2.32 -51.39 59.98
N VAL A 497 -1.86 -51.43 58.73
CA VAL A 497 -2.56 -50.82 57.58
C VAL A 497 -3.64 -51.78 57.07
N ARG A 498 -4.92 -51.39 57.20
CA ARG A 498 -6.09 -52.17 56.76
C ARG A 498 -6.32 -52.09 55.25
N GLY A 499 -5.91 -50.99 54.63
CA GLY A 499 -6.11 -50.69 53.22
C GLY A 499 -5.65 -49.27 52.88
N ILE A 500 -6.05 -48.77 51.72
CA ILE A 500 -5.75 -47.41 51.27
C ILE A 500 -7.02 -46.70 50.79
N PHE A 501 -7.11 -45.40 51.04
CA PHE A 501 -8.04 -44.51 50.37
C PHE A 501 -7.35 -43.92 49.13
N ALA A 502 -7.90 -44.20 47.95
CA ALA A 502 -7.47 -43.65 46.68
C ALA A 502 -8.37 -42.48 46.29
N LEU A 503 -7.78 -41.29 46.17
CA LEU A 503 -8.43 -40.11 45.60
C LEU A 503 -7.83 -39.83 44.23
N VAL A 504 -8.65 -39.89 43.18
CA VAL A 504 -8.21 -39.68 41.80
C VAL A 504 -8.98 -38.51 41.18
N ARG A 505 -8.24 -37.51 40.72
CA ARG A 505 -8.78 -36.28 40.12
C ARG A 505 -8.28 -36.10 38.69
N ASN A 506 -9.19 -35.84 37.76
CA ASN A 506 -8.84 -35.45 36.41
C ASN A 506 -8.34 -33.99 36.38
N THR A 507 -7.13 -33.77 35.88
CA THR A 507 -6.48 -32.45 35.78
C THR A 507 -6.27 -31.98 34.33
N THR A 508 -6.79 -32.72 33.36
CA THR A 508 -6.60 -32.48 31.91
C THR A 508 -6.98 -31.05 31.48
N LYS A 509 -8.17 -30.57 31.87
CA LYS A 509 -8.62 -29.20 31.55
C LYS A 509 -7.67 -28.12 32.09
N ARG A 510 -7.14 -28.33 33.31
CA ARG A 510 -6.19 -27.40 33.93
C ARG A 510 -4.86 -27.38 33.18
N LYS A 511 -4.28 -28.55 32.89
CA LYS A 511 -3.00 -28.67 32.17
C LYS A 511 -3.10 -28.12 30.74
N ARG A 512 -4.23 -28.33 30.04
CA ARG A 512 -4.47 -27.73 28.71
C ARG A 512 -4.55 -26.21 28.76
N ALA A 513 -5.23 -25.65 29.76
CA ALA A 513 -5.28 -24.19 29.94
C ALA A 513 -3.91 -23.61 30.29
N GLU A 514 -3.13 -24.27 31.15
CA GLU A 514 -1.76 -23.88 31.47
C GLU A 514 -0.84 -23.96 30.25
N GLN A 515 -0.95 -25.02 29.44
CA GLN A 515 -0.16 -25.18 28.22
C GLN A 515 -0.56 -24.16 27.15
N ALA A 516 -1.86 -23.96 26.89
CA ALA A 516 -2.34 -22.95 25.95
C ALA A 516 -1.90 -21.53 26.36
N LEU A 517 -1.86 -21.23 27.66
CA LEU A 517 -1.33 -19.96 28.16
C LEU A 517 0.18 -19.83 27.92
N ARG A 518 0.95 -20.91 28.12
CA ARG A 518 2.39 -20.94 27.81
C ARG A 518 2.63 -20.76 26.31
N ASP A 519 1.94 -21.53 25.48
CA ASP A 519 2.05 -21.47 24.03
C ASP A 519 1.69 -20.07 23.50
N SER A 520 0.61 -19.47 24.01
CA SER A 520 0.21 -18.10 23.66
C SER A 520 1.26 -17.07 24.08
N ARG A 521 1.84 -17.20 25.28
CA ARG A 521 2.90 -16.29 25.76
C ARG A 521 4.17 -16.41 24.92
N ASP A 522 4.57 -17.64 24.60
CA ASP A 522 5.79 -17.93 23.85
C ASP A 522 5.60 -17.51 22.37
N GLN A 523 4.39 -17.65 21.82
CA GLN A 523 4.02 -17.14 20.51
C GLN A 523 4.08 -15.61 20.45
N ILE A 524 3.54 -14.89 21.44
CA ILE A 524 3.61 -13.42 21.49
C ILE A 524 5.08 -12.97 21.54
N ARG A 525 5.92 -13.60 22.37
CA ARG A 525 7.36 -13.30 22.42
C ARG A 525 8.04 -13.52 21.07
N ALA A 526 7.80 -14.67 20.45
CA ALA A 526 8.36 -14.99 19.14
C ALA A 526 7.95 -13.97 18.07
N ILE A 527 6.71 -13.51 18.07
CA ILE A 527 6.25 -12.46 17.14
C ILE A 527 7.00 -11.15 17.41
N THR A 528 7.06 -10.71 18.67
CA THR A 528 7.69 -9.43 19.00
C THR A 528 9.20 -9.43 18.75
N ASP A 529 9.88 -10.55 18.97
CA ASP A 529 11.34 -10.65 18.87
C ASP A 529 11.83 -10.73 17.42
N ASN A 530 11.00 -11.18 16.49
CA ASN A 530 11.35 -11.28 15.07
C ASN A 530 10.94 -10.05 14.24
N LEU A 531 10.26 -9.08 14.83
CA LEU A 531 9.90 -7.84 14.13
C LEU A 531 11.10 -6.87 14.12
N PRO A 532 11.48 -6.30 12.96
CA PRO A 532 12.55 -5.31 12.84
C PRO A 532 12.12 -3.92 13.37
N VAL A 533 11.35 -3.91 14.44
CA VAL A 533 10.83 -2.73 15.13
C VAL A 533 11.16 -2.90 16.60
N LEU A 534 11.74 -1.87 17.22
CA LEU A 534 11.94 -1.84 18.66
C LEU A 534 10.57 -1.76 19.33
N ILE A 535 10.24 -2.72 20.18
CA ILE A 535 8.99 -2.73 20.95
C ILE A 535 9.36 -2.72 22.43
N ALA A 536 8.84 -1.74 23.17
CA ALA A 536 8.99 -1.65 24.61
C ALA A 536 7.66 -1.31 25.28
N TYR A 537 7.44 -1.82 26.49
CA TYR A 537 6.39 -1.36 27.39
C TYR A 537 7.04 -0.64 28.56
N ILE A 538 6.59 0.60 28.79
CA ILE A 538 7.05 1.47 29.87
C ILE A 538 5.86 1.74 30.79
N ASP A 539 6.04 1.56 32.10
CA ASP A 539 4.99 1.81 33.09
C ASP A 539 4.77 3.32 33.39
N SER A 540 3.80 3.63 34.25
CA SER A 540 3.50 5.01 34.68
C SER A 540 4.67 5.70 35.40
N ASP A 541 5.61 4.93 35.97
CA ASP A 541 6.81 5.44 36.63
C ASP A 541 7.99 5.59 35.64
N ILE A 542 7.71 5.50 34.33
CA ILE A 542 8.67 5.66 33.24
C ILE A 542 9.76 4.56 33.27
N ARG A 543 9.42 3.36 33.79
CA ARG A 543 10.33 2.21 33.85
C ARG A 543 10.02 1.19 32.77
N TYR A 544 11.05 0.66 32.13
CA TYR A 544 10.91 -0.43 31.17
C TYR A 544 10.42 -1.71 31.89
N ARG A 545 9.31 -2.27 31.43
CA ARG A 545 8.73 -3.54 31.92
C ARG A 545 8.81 -4.67 30.90
N PHE A 546 8.88 -4.32 29.62
CA PHE A 546 9.08 -5.26 28.54
C PHE A 546 9.92 -4.59 27.45
N VAL A 547 10.78 -5.37 26.82
CA VAL A 547 11.55 -5.02 25.62
C VAL A 547 11.67 -6.27 24.76
N ASN A 548 11.56 -6.12 23.44
CA ASN A 548 11.83 -7.20 22.50
C ASN A 548 13.33 -7.31 22.15
N GLN A 549 13.69 -8.36 21.41
CA GLN A 549 15.06 -8.58 20.93
C GLN A 549 15.62 -7.38 20.14
N THR A 550 14.84 -6.76 19.26
CA THR A 550 15.27 -5.59 18.49
C THR A 550 15.65 -4.41 19.39
N CYS A 551 14.98 -4.23 20.52
CA CYS A 551 15.33 -3.22 21.54
C CYS A 551 16.71 -3.48 22.17
N VAL A 552 16.99 -4.75 22.48
CA VAL A 552 18.29 -5.19 23.05
C VAL A 552 19.43 -4.91 22.09
N GLU A 553 19.23 -5.24 20.81
CA GLU A 553 20.19 -4.98 19.73
C GLU A 553 20.40 -3.48 19.51
N TRP A 554 19.30 -2.71 19.51
CA TRP A 554 19.33 -1.27 19.33
C TRP A 554 20.14 -0.56 20.41
N TYR A 555 19.93 -0.92 21.69
CA TYR A 555 20.67 -0.33 22.80
C TYR A 555 22.03 -0.99 23.07
N GLY A 556 22.33 -2.13 22.43
CA GLY A 556 23.52 -2.94 22.69
C GLY A 556 23.59 -3.43 24.15
N ARG A 557 22.44 -3.60 24.82
CA ARG A 557 22.35 -3.95 26.24
C ARG A 557 21.37 -5.10 26.42
N PRO A 558 21.73 -6.16 27.16
CA PRO A 558 20.83 -7.28 27.40
C PRO A 558 19.60 -6.82 28.19
N ALA A 559 18.46 -7.49 27.99
CA ALA A 559 17.16 -7.08 28.51
C ALA A 559 17.17 -6.89 30.04
N GLU A 560 17.94 -7.70 30.78
CA GLU A 560 18.07 -7.62 32.24
C GLU A 560 18.69 -6.31 32.72
N LYS A 561 19.49 -5.64 31.87
CA LYS A 561 20.06 -4.32 32.17
C LYS A 561 19.16 -3.16 31.80
N ILE A 562 18.10 -3.40 31.01
CA ILE A 562 17.13 -2.40 30.56
C ILE A 562 15.88 -2.43 31.44
N ILE A 563 15.35 -3.63 31.70
CA ILE A 563 14.12 -3.82 32.49
C ILE A 563 14.32 -3.28 33.93
N GLY A 564 13.35 -2.51 34.40
CA GLY A 564 13.35 -1.84 35.71
C GLY A 564 14.08 -0.49 35.75
N LYS A 565 14.88 -0.17 34.74
CA LYS A 565 15.52 1.16 34.59
C LYS A 565 14.54 2.17 34.01
N THR A 566 14.76 3.45 34.33
CA THR A 566 13.96 4.53 33.75
C THR A 566 14.44 4.87 32.35
N ILE A 567 13.59 5.50 31.52
CA ILE A 567 14.02 6.02 30.21
C ILE A 567 15.23 6.94 30.36
N LYS A 568 15.28 7.78 31.40
CA LYS A 568 16.40 8.68 31.68
C LYS A 568 17.72 7.93 31.96
N ASP A 569 17.67 6.81 32.67
CA ASP A 569 18.85 5.99 32.97
C ASP A 569 19.44 5.32 31.71
N ILE A 570 18.60 5.06 30.70
CA ILE A 570 19.00 4.40 29.45
C ILE A 570 19.44 5.42 28.40
N HIS A 571 18.67 6.50 28.22
CA HIS A 571 18.88 7.49 27.17
C HIS A 571 19.86 8.60 27.58
N GLY A 572 19.93 9.00 28.85
CA GLY A 572 20.79 10.12 29.26
C GLY A 572 20.29 11.48 28.76
N SER A 573 21.14 12.26 28.09
CA SER A 573 20.85 13.65 27.66
C SER A 573 19.69 13.79 26.64
N PRO A 574 19.51 12.90 25.64
CA PRO A 574 18.36 12.89 24.74
C PRO A 574 16.98 12.72 25.42
N TYR A 575 16.94 12.35 26.70
CA TYR A 575 15.68 12.26 27.46
C TYR A 575 14.95 13.60 27.53
N GLU A 576 15.66 14.72 27.69
CA GLU A 576 15.01 16.04 27.84
C GLU A 576 14.27 16.47 26.55
N GLU A 577 14.76 16.04 25.39
CA GLU A 577 14.10 16.27 24.09
C GLU A 577 12.86 15.38 23.89
N ALA A 578 12.86 14.18 24.47
CA ALA A 578 11.76 13.23 24.41
C ALA A 578 10.72 13.43 25.54
N ARG A 579 11.05 14.18 26.59
CA ARG A 579 10.20 14.40 27.76
C ARG A 579 8.79 14.91 27.42
N PRO A 580 8.61 15.91 26.54
CA PRO A 580 7.27 16.38 26.18
C PRO A 580 6.41 15.29 25.50
N ASP A 581 7.02 14.45 24.67
CA ASP A 581 6.33 13.36 23.98
C ASP A 581 5.91 12.25 24.97
N ILE A 582 6.75 11.97 25.96
CA ILE A 582 6.49 11.01 27.04
C ILE A 582 5.36 11.52 27.95
N GLU A 583 5.38 12.79 28.32
CA GLU A 583 4.31 13.42 29.10
C GLU A 583 2.98 13.41 28.34
N ALA A 584 3.01 13.71 27.04
CA ALA A 584 1.84 13.64 26.18
C ALA A 584 1.22 12.23 26.15
N VAL A 585 2.02 11.17 25.98
CA VAL A 585 1.48 9.81 26.00
C VAL A 585 0.97 9.39 27.37
N LEU A 586 1.63 9.81 28.46
CA LEU A 586 1.17 9.55 29.82
C LEU A 586 -0.10 10.32 30.20
N SER A 587 -0.40 11.43 29.53
CA SER A 587 -1.72 12.09 29.61
C SER A 587 -2.82 11.38 28.81
N GLY A 588 -2.49 10.29 28.10
CA GLY A 588 -3.43 9.48 27.34
C GLY A 588 -3.56 9.84 25.86
N LYS A 589 -2.69 10.70 25.31
CA LYS A 589 -2.64 11.08 23.90
C LYS A 589 -1.64 10.21 23.13
N ALA A 590 -2.09 9.45 22.13
CA ALA A 590 -1.17 8.70 21.27
C ALA A 590 -0.27 9.66 20.46
N MET A 591 1.00 9.31 20.31
CA MET A 591 1.99 10.11 19.60
C MET A 591 2.54 9.31 18.42
N ASN A 592 2.62 9.92 17.25
CA ASN A 592 3.28 9.37 16.07
C ASN A 592 4.19 10.46 15.50
N LEU A 593 5.49 10.23 15.50
CA LEU A 593 6.50 11.22 15.15
C LEU A 593 7.63 10.59 14.34
N GLU A 594 8.18 11.36 13.42
CA GLU A 594 9.43 11.04 12.75
C GLU A 594 10.52 12.00 13.24
N LYS A 595 11.66 11.48 13.68
CA LYS A 595 12.81 12.28 14.11
C LYS A 595 14.10 11.65 13.62
N THR A 596 15.12 12.49 13.46
CA THR A 596 16.49 12.01 13.35
C THR A 596 17.04 11.89 14.75
N ILE A 597 17.48 10.69 15.13
CA ILE A 597 18.09 10.44 16.43
C ILE A 597 19.50 9.90 16.25
N ALA A 598 20.40 10.31 17.14
CA ALA A 598 21.71 9.69 17.27
C ALA A 598 21.53 8.28 17.86
N TYR A 599 21.92 7.26 17.12
CA TYR A 599 21.97 5.90 17.65
C TYR A 599 23.10 5.76 18.69
N PRO A 600 23.04 4.72 19.55
CA PRO A 600 24.12 4.41 20.48
C PRO A 600 25.49 4.14 19.82
N ASP A 601 25.53 3.84 18.52
CA ASP A 601 26.75 3.69 17.72
C ASP A 601 27.32 5.03 17.21
N GLY A 602 26.67 6.15 17.52
CA GLY A 602 27.03 7.50 17.09
C GLY A 602 26.55 7.88 15.69
N VAL A 603 25.81 7.00 15.00
CA VAL A 603 25.27 7.27 13.66
C VAL A 603 23.88 7.90 13.78
N GLU A 604 23.65 9.01 13.09
CA GLU A 604 22.29 9.56 12.98
C GLU A 604 21.43 8.70 12.07
N ARG A 605 20.23 8.35 12.55
CA ARG A 605 19.26 7.58 11.77
C ARG A 605 17.88 8.23 11.85
N ASN A 606 17.14 8.13 10.75
CA ASN A 606 15.76 8.57 10.72
C ASN A 606 14.89 7.48 11.32
N VAL A 607 14.12 7.81 12.35
CA VAL A 607 13.25 6.86 13.02
C VAL A 607 11.82 7.35 13.03
N ARG A 608 10.90 6.40 12.94
CA ARG A 608 9.48 6.61 13.21
C ARG A 608 9.16 6.04 14.58
N MET A 609 8.60 6.86 15.45
CA MET A 609 8.23 6.48 16.81
C MET A 609 6.72 6.58 17.00
N LEU A 610 6.12 5.50 17.47
CA LEU A 610 4.72 5.42 17.84
C LEU A 610 4.60 5.11 19.33
N TYR A 611 4.06 6.06 20.11
CA TYR A 611 3.78 5.88 21.53
C TYR A 611 2.28 5.71 21.74
N LEU A 612 1.88 4.55 22.27
CA LEU A 612 0.48 4.17 22.49
C LEU A 612 0.17 4.06 23.98
N PRO A 613 -0.75 4.86 24.53
CA PRO A 613 -1.07 4.82 25.96
C PRO A 613 -1.80 3.52 26.32
N HIS A 614 -1.33 2.85 27.37
CA HIS A 614 -2.00 1.67 27.92
C HIS A 614 -3.01 2.07 28.99
N ARG A 615 -4.29 2.02 28.63
CA ARG A 615 -5.43 2.38 29.50
C ARG A 615 -5.90 1.15 30.29
N GLY A 616 -5.94 1.28 31.61
CA GLY A 616 -6.54 0.29 32.51
C GLY A 616 -8.07 0.38 32.59
N PRO A 617 -8.72 -0.49 33.39
CA PRO A 617 -10.18 -0.60 33.50
C PRO A 617 -10.92 0.69 33.87
N ASN A 618 -10.25 1.61 34.58
CA ASN A 618 -10.81 2.88 35.05
C ASN A 618 -10.33 4.10 34.24
N SER A 619 -9.89 3.91 32.99
CA SER A 619 -9.24 4.95 32.17
C SER A 619 -7.95 5.54 32.74
N GLN A 620 -7.43 4.99 33.85
CA GLN A 620 -6.11 5.29 34.37
C GLN A 620 -5.03 4.83 33.38
N ILE A 621 -4.01 5.65 33.17
CA ILE A 621 -2.88 5.30 32.32
C ILE A 621 -1.92 4.44 33.14
N LEU A 622 -1.79 3.16 32.77
CA LEU A 622 -0.89 2.20 33.42
C LEU A 622 0.55 2.33 32.90
N GLY A 623 0.73 3.03 31.78
CA GLY A 623 1.99 3.14 31.05
C GLY A 623 1.73 3.36 29.56
N PHE A 624 2.70 3.06 28.72
CA PHE A 624 2.59 3.15 27.27
C PHE A 624 3.49 2.13 26.54
N PHE A 625 3.09 1.78 25.32
CA PHE A 625 3.90 1.01 24.39
C PHE A 625 4.69 1.96 23.51
N ALA A 626 5.98 1.72 23.35
CA ALA A 626 6.85 2.42 22.43
C ALA A 626 7.24 1.49 21.29
N LEU A 627 6.91 1.89 20.06
CA LEU A 627 7.35 1.25 18.84
C LEU A 627 8.29 2.20 18.11
N VAL A 628 9.51 1.76 17.80
CA VAL A 628 10.49 2.58 17.08
C VAL A 628 11.04 1.80 15.89
N GLU A 629 10.86 2.36 14.70
CA GLU A 629 11.27 1.79 13.41
C GLU A 629 12.36 2.66 12.79
N ASP A 630 13.43 2.04 12.29
CA ASP A 630 14.44 2.74 11.47
C ASP A 630 13.96 2.85 10.03
N ILE A 631 13.72 4.09 9.59
CA ILE A 631 13.21 4.41 8.24
C ILE A 631 14.30 5.08 7.37
N SER A 632 15.57 4.96 7.75
CA SER A 632 16.69 5.61 7.04
C SER A 632 16.82 5.11 5.60
N ASP A 633 16.78 3.79 5.39
CA ASP A 633 16.88 3.19 4.06
C ASP A 633 15.65 3.52 3.19
N TYR A 634 14.47 3.58 3.81
CA TYR A 634 13.23 3.99 3.15
C TYR A 634 13.36 5.42 2.62
N LYS A 635 13.73 6.38 3.47
CA LYS A 635 13.91 7.80 3.06
C LYS A 635 15.00 7.97 2.01
N ARG A 636 16.10 7.23 2.10
CA ARG A 636 17.18 7.27 1.10
C ARG A 636 16.70 6.78 -0.26
N THR A 637 15.92 5.70 -0.29
CA THR A 637 15.38 5.13 -1.52
C THR A 637 14.31 6.04 -2.12
N GLU A 638 13.45 6.63 -1.28
CA GLU A 638 12.44 7.60 -1.72
C GLU A 638 13.08 8.82 -2.38
N GLU A 639 14.13 9.40 -1.77
CA GLU A 639 14.84 10.53 -2.35
C GLU A 639 15.57 10.17 -3.65
N GLN A 640 16.17 8.98 -3.71
CA GLN A 640 16.78 8.47 -4.95
C GLN A 640 15.73 8.32 -6.07
N LEU A 641 14.55 7.79 -5.75
CA LEU A 641 13.46 7.63 -6.72
C LEU A 641 12.95 9.00 -7.18
N ARG A 642 12.74 9.93 -6.25
CA ARG A 642 12.30 11.30 -6.55
C ARG A 642 13.30 12.01 -7.47
N GLN A 643 14.59 11.86 -7.21
CA GLN A 643 15.65 12.41 -8.03
C GLN A 643 15.72 11.72 -9.41
N ALA A 644 15.53 10.40 -9.48
CA ALA A 644 15.48 9.65 -10.73
C ALA A 644 14.29 10.06 -11.61
N GLN A 645 13.10 10.23 -11.02
CA GLN A 645 11.89 10.71 -11.70
C GLN A 645 12.05 12.15 -12.20
N LYS A 646 12.64 13.02 -11.38
CA LYS A 646 12.96 14.39 -11.80
C LYS A 646 13.91 14.38 -12.99
N MET A 647 14.94 13.54 -12.97
CA MET A 647 15.91 13.40 -14.06
C MET A 647 15.29 12.80 -15.33
N GLU A 648 14.36 11.85 -15.19
CA GLU A 648 13.60 11.26 -16.30
C GLU A 648 12.68 12.28 -16.97
N ALA A 649 11.94 13.08 -16.18
CA ALA A 649 11.08 14.15 -16.68
C ALA A 649 11.88 15.23 -17.42
N VAL A 650 13.01 15.67 -16.86
CA VAL A 650 13.92 16.61 -17.53
C VAL A 650 14.49 16.02 -18.81
N GLY A 651 14.89 14.74 -18.81
CA GLY A 651 15.41 14.04 -19.99
C GLY A 651 14.39 13.98 -21.13
N HIS A 652 13.14 13.60 -20.86
CA HIS A 652 12.07 13.54 -21.85
C HIS A 652 11.73 14.91 -22.45
N LEU A 653 11.61 15.95 -21.61
CA LEU A 653 11.32 17.31 -22.07
C LEU A 653 12.45 17.89 -22.92
N THR A 654 13.70 17.66 -22.51
CA THR A 654 14.88 18.20 -23.19
C THR A 654 15.09 17.56 -24.57
N GLY A 655 14.78 16.26 -24.73
CA GLY A 655 14.95 15.56 -26.00
C GLY A 655 13.97 15.99 -27.08
N GLY A 656 12.71 16.24 -26.70
CA GLY A 656 11.68 16.78 -27.59
C GLY A 656 11.98 18.22 -28.01
N LEU A 657 12.27 19.10 -27.04
CA LEU A 657 12.60 20.51 -27.34
C LEU A 657 13.83 20.65 -28.24
N ALA A 658 14.89 19.89 -27.97
CA ALA A 658 16.14 20.01 -28.71
C ALA A 658 16.01 19.53 -30.17
N HIS A 659 15.17 18.52 -30.43
CA HIS A 659 14.80 18.13 -31.80
C HIS A 659 14.10 19.27 -32.54
N ASP A 660 13.13 19.93 -31.89
CA ASP A 660 12.38 21.02 -32.51
C ASP A 660 13.23 22.26 -32.77
N PHE A 661 14.15 22.60 -31.84
CA PHE A 661 15.11 23.68 -32.07
C PHE A 661 16.08 23.36 -33.22
N ASN A 662 16.57 22.12 -33.34
CA ASN A 662 17.44 21.74 -34.46
C ASN A 662 16.73 21.89 -35.80
N ASN A 663 15.44 21.56 -35.87
CA ASN A 663 14.66 21.74 -37.08
C ASN A 663 14.53 23.22 -37.47
N LEU A 664 14.24 24.10 -36.49
CA LEU A 664 14.15 25.54 -36.73
C LEU A 664 15.51 26.15 -37.12
N LEU A 665 16.57 25.81 -36.38
CA LEU A 665 17.92 26.30 -36.65
C LEU A 665 18.44 25.81 -38.00
N GLY A 666 18.13 24.58 -38.41
CA GLY A 666 18.50 24.04 -39.71
C GLY A 666 17.89 24.83 -40.87
N ILE A 667 16.61 25.20 -40.77
CA ILE A 667 15.94 26.04 -41.78
C ILE A 667 16.58 27.44 -41.84
N ILE A 668 16.81 28.07 -40.68
CA ILE A 668 17.41 29.41 -40.63
C ILE A 668 18.84 29.37 -41.18
N LEU A 669 19.63 28.36 -40.81
CA LEU A 669 21.00 28.18 -41.30
C LEU A 669 21.03 28.01 -42.83
N GLY A 670 20.18 27.13 -43.37
CA GLY A 670 20.09 26.89 -44.80
C GLY A 670 19.72 28.16 -45.59
N ASN A 671 18.74 28.94 -45.11
CA ASN A 671 18.35 30.20 -45.76
C ASN A 671 19.48 31.25 -45.71
N LEU A 672 20.20 31.36 -44.60
CA LEU A 672 21.31 32.29 -44.46
C LEU A 672 22.50 31.89 -45.34
N GLN A 673 22.80 30.60 -45.47
CA GLN A 673 23.87 30.08 -46.35
C GLN A 673 23.54 30.33 -47.83
N LEU A 674 22.30 30.08 -48.25
CA LEU A 674 21.85 30.41 -49.62
C LEU A 674 21.93 31.92 -49.90
N LEU A 675 21.62 32.75 -48.90
CA LEU A 675 21.80 34.20 -49.02
C LEU A 675 23.29 34.57 -49.14
N GLU A 676 24.18 33.93 -48.37
CA GLU A 676 25.63 34.14 -48.43
C GLU A 676 26.19 33.84 -49.83
N ASP A 677 25.78 32.71 -50.40
CA ASP A 677 26.19 32.25 -51.73
C ASP A 677 25.69 33.15 -52.85
N SER A 678 24.54 33.80 -52.67
CA SER A 678 23.97 34.74 -53.64
C SER A 678 24.63 36.13 -53.65
N LEU A 679 25.40 36.47 -52.61
CA LEU A 679 26.05 37.77 -52.44
C LEU A 679 27.50 37.74 -52.94
N ARG A 680 27.93 38.80 -53.63
CA ARG A 680 29.33 38.99 -54.04
C ARG A 680 30.23 39.17 -52.80
N VAL A 681 31.52 38.85 -52.94
CA VAL A 681 32.48 38.85 -51.81
C VAL A 681 32.58 40.21 -51.10
N ASP A 682 32.43 41.31 -51.85
CA ASP A 682 32.53 42.69 -51.33
C ASP A 682 31.17 43.33 -50.99
N ASP A 683 30.10 42.54 -50.93
CA ASP A 683 28.76 43.08 -50.65
C ASP A 683 28.62 43.46 -49.15
N PRO A 684 28.30 44.71 -48.81
CA PRO A 684 28.21 45.18 -47.42
C PRO A 684 27.12 44.45 -46.59
N ARG A 685 26.19 43.74 -47.24
CA ARG A 685 25.20 42.89 -46.55
C ARG A 685 25.82 41.62 -45.95
N ARG A 686 27.01 41.18 -46.41
CA ARG A 686 27.74 40.05 -45.80
C ARG A 686 28.17 40.36 -44.36
N ASP A 687 28.41 41.62 -44.03
CA ASP A 687 28.77 42.03 -42.66
C ASP A 687 27.61 41.87 -41.67
N LEU A 688 26.37 41.92 -42.15
CA LEU A 688 25.16 41.63 -41.36
C LEU A 688 24.84 40.12 -41.29
N LEU A 689 25.26 39.37 -42.32
CA LEU A 689 25.00 37.94 -42.43
C LEU A 689 25.91 37.09 -41.53
N ARG A 690 27.20 37.44 -41.46
CA ARG A 690 28.20 36.70 -40.65
C ARG A 690 27.84 36.61 -39.15
N PRO A 691 27.34 37.66 -38.48
CA PRO A 691 26.83 37.55 -37.12
C PRO A 691 25.62 36.62 -36.99
N ALA A 692 24.69 36.64 -37.95
CA ALA A 692 23.48 35.80 -37.94
C ALA A 692 23.82 34.31 -38.11
N LEU A 693 24.68 33.97 -39.07
CA LEU A 693 25.20 32.60 -39.24
C LEU A 693 25.89 32.11 -37.97
N ARG A 694 26.78 32.92 -37.37
CA ARG A 694 27.42 32.59 -36.08
C ARG A 694 26.44 32.42 -34.93
N ALA A 695 25.31 33.13 -34.92
CA ALA A 695 24.29 32.98 -33.89
C ALA A 695 23.54 31.65 -34.03
N VAL A 696 23.20 31.25 -35.26
CA VAL A 696 22.47 30.00 -35.55
C VAL A 696 23.35 28.78 -35.32
N THR A 697 24.62 28.81 -35.74
CA THR A 697 25.58 27.72 -35.45
C THR A 697 25.78 27.53 -33.94
N ARG A 698 25.91 28.62 -33.18
CA ARG A 698 25.98 28.56 -31.70
C ARG A 698 24.68 28.03 -31.07
N GLY A 699 23.53 28.36 -31.65
CA GLY A 699 22.25 27.76 -31.27
C GLY A 699 22.24 26.24 -31.44
N GLY A 700 22.81 25.75 -32.55
CA GLY A 700 22.97 24.33 -32.85
C GLY A 700 23.92 23.60 -31.89
N ASP A 701 25.02 24.24 -31.51
CA ASP A 701 25.93 23.69 -30.50
C ASP A 701 25.26 23.57 -29.13
N LEU A 702 24.39 24.52 -28.78
CA LEU A 702 23.65 24.52 -27.52
C LEU A 702 22.60 23.39 -27.49
N THR A 703 21.85 23.20 -28.57
CA THR A 703 20.87 22.11 -28.70
C THR A 703 21.54 20.75 -28.72
N HIS A 704 22.72 20.62 -29.34
CA HIS A 704 23.49 19.38 -29.32
C HIS A 704 23.96 19.01 -27.90
N ARG A 705 24.33 20.01 -27.08
CA ARG A 705 24.67 19.81 -25.66
C ARG A 705 23.44 19.43 -24.82
N LEU A 706 22.26 20.01 -25.11
CA LEU A 706 20.97 19.62 -24.51
C LEU A 706 20.58 18.17 -24.87
N LEU A 707 20.75 17.78 -26.14
CA LEU A 707 20.52 16.42 -26.62
C LEU A 707 21.47 15.40 -25.99
N ALA A 708 22.75 15.73 -25.86
CA ALA A 708 23.74 14.89 -25.19
C ALA A 708 23.42 14.66 -23.70
N PHE A 709 22.81 15.65 -23.04
CA PHE A 709 22.33 15.52 -21.67
C PHE A 709 21.02 14.70 -21.57
N SER A 710 20.10 14.88 -22.51
CA SER A 710 18.81 14.17 -22.56
C SER A 710 18.93 12.70 -22.94
N ARG A 711 19.78 12.38 -23.92
CA ARG A 711 20.01 11.03 -24.38
C ARG A 711 20.89 10.32 -23.35
N ARG A 712 20.31 9.37 -22.61
CA ARG A 712 21.06 8.27 -22.01
C ARG A 712 21.62 7.40 -23.13
N GLN A 713 22.57 7.90 -23.92
CA GLN A 713 23.35 7.03 -24.78
C GLN A 713 24.06 6.05 -23.84
N PRO A 714 23.87 4.74 -24.00
CA PRO A 714 24.65 3.78 -23.24
C PRO A 714 26.12 4.09 -23.52
N LEU A 715 26.88 4.36 -22.44
CA LEU A 715 28.32 4.55 -22.54
C LEU A 715 28.91 3.36 -23.30
N LYS A 716 29.92 3.61 -24.13
CA LYS A 716 30.76 2.56 -24.70
C LYS A 716 32.05 2.48 -23.87
N PRO A 717 32.03 1.78 -22.71
CA PRO A 717 33.20 1.69 -21.86
C PRO A 717 34.31 0.91 -22.55
N GLU A 718 35.44 1.58 -22.76
CA GLU A 718 36.64 1.03 -23.37
C GLU A 718 37.82 1.21 -22.40
N VAL A 719 38.81 0.31 -22.49
CA VAL A 719 40.05 0.44 -21.72
C VAL A 719 40.84 1.62 -22.28
N THR A 720 40.91 2.69 -21.51
CA THR A 720 41.46 3.97 -21.95
C THR A 720 42.68 4.36 -21.12
N ASP A 721 43.75 4.76 -21.81
CA ASP A 721 44.88 5.49 -21.23
C ASP A 721 44.54 6.97 -21.15
N LEU A 722 44.39 7.48 -19.93
CA LEU A 722 44.03 8.88 -19.68
C LEU A 722 45.16 9.86 -20.03
N ASN A 723 46.42 9.47 -19.88
CA ASN A 723 47.56 10.36 -20.21
C ASN A 723 47.63 10.60 -21.71
N ALA A 724 47.46 9.54 -22.50
CA ALA A 724 47.40 9.64 -23.96
C ALA A 724 46.24 10.57 -24.39
N ARG A 725 45.07 10.43 -23.77
CA ARG A 725 43.91 11.29 -24.08
C ARG A 725 44.08 12.75 -23.70
N VAL A 726 44.63 13.04 -22.51
CA VAL A 726 44.94 14.43 -22.12
C VAL A 726 45.97 15.04 -23.08
N SER A 727 46.97 14.25 -23.51
CA SER A 727 47.98 14.70 -24.47
C SER A 727 47.37 15.00 -25.84
N ASP A 728 46.53 14.12 -26.38
CA ASP A 728 45.84 14.31 -27.67
C ASP A 728 44.92 15.55 -27.66
N MET A 729 44.31 15.84 -26.52
CA MET A 729 43.42 16.99 -26.36
C MET A 729 44.15 18.33 -26.24
N ARG A 730 45.45 18.33 -25.97
CA ARG A 730 46.22 19.56 -25.71
C ARG A 730 46.08 20.56 -26.86
N ASP A 731 46.23 20.13 -28.10
CA ASP A 731 46.17 21.01 -29.28
C ASP A 731 44.77 21.59 -29.49
N LEU A 732 43.72 20.79 -29.24
CA LEU A 732 42.33 21.24 -29.30
C LEU A 732 42.04 22.26 -28.20
N LEU A 733 42.53 22.03 -26.99
CA LEU A 733 42.37 22.93 -25.86
C LEU A 733 43.09 24.26 -26.09
N LEU A 734 44.32 24.25 -26.61
CA LEU A 734 45.05 25.47 -26.99
C LEU A 734 44.24 26.34 -27.97
N ARG A 735 43.67 25.73 -29.02
CA ARG A 735 42.82 26.43 -30.00
C ARG A 735 41.53 26.97 -29.39
N THR A 736 40.94 26.26 -28.44
CA THR A 736 39.64 26.62 -27.84
C THR A 736 39.78 27.71 -26.77
N LEU A 737 40.85 27.64 -25.98
CA LEU A 737 41.09 28.56 -24.87
C LEU A 737 41.68 29.89 -25.35
N GLY A 738 42.46 29.87 -26.43
CA GLY A 738 43.11 31.06 -26.99
C GLY A 738 44.41 31.42 -26.27
N GLU A 739 45.11 32.44 -26.75
CA GLU A 739 46.47 32.79 -26.29
C GLU A 739 46.53 33.38 -24.87
N THR A 740 45.39 33.74 -24.27
CA THR A 740 45.32 34.35 -22.94
C THR A 740 45.38 33.34 -21.79
N VAL A 741 45.24 32.04 -22.06
CA VAL A 741 45.25 30.99 -21.03
C VAL A 741 46.44 30.06 -21.27
N ASN A 742 47.36 29.99 -20.30
CA ASN A 742 48.46 29.04 -20.31
C ASN A 742 47.96 27.65 -19.91
N ILE A 743 48.36 26.60 -20.64
CA ILE A 743 47.96 25.21 -20.34
C ILE A 743 49.17 24.44 -19.83
N GLU A 744 49.09 23.98 -18.59
CA GLU A 744 50.09 23.14 -17.96
C GLU A 744 49.56 21.72 -17.74
N THR A 745 50.42 20.72 -17.96
CA THR A 745 50.05 19.31 -17.80
C THR A 745 51.05 18.61 -16.88
N ALA A 746 50.58 18.03 -15.78
CA ALA A 746 51.38 17.20 -14.87
C ALA A 746 50.84 15.77 -14.88
N LEU A 747 51.33 14.96 -15.81
CA LEU A 747 50.85 13.59 -16.05
C LEU A 747 51.64 12.58 -15.21
N GLY A 748 50.95 11.73 -14.45
CA GLY A 748 51.59 10.69 -13.65
C GLY A 748 52.31 9.65 -14.50
N SER A 749 53.56 9.31 -14.17
CA SER A 749 54.44 8.48 -15.00
C SER A 749 54.09 6.98 -15.05
N ASP A 750 53.22 6.48 -14.17
CA ASP A 750 52.76 5.08 -14.10
C ASP A 750 51.23 5.01 -13.85
N LEU A 751 50.46 5.73 -14.67
CA LEU A 751 49.01 5.82 -14.51
C LEU A 751 48.32 4.50 -14.89
N TRP A 752 47.37 4.04 -14.08
CA TRP A 752 46.57 2.87 -14.44
C TRP A 752 45.58 3.19 -15.57
N ASN A 753 45.27 2.21 -16.42
CA ASN A 753 44.16 2.34 -17.37
C ASN A 753 42.83 2.38 -16.64
N SER A 754 41.86 3.07 -17.25
CA SER A 754 40.49 3.22 -16.74
C SER A 754 39.49 2.66 -17.75
N THR A 755 38.41 2.03 -17.28
CA THR A 755 37.34 1.52 -18.16
C THR A 755 36.23 2.57 -18.29
N ILE A 756 36.29 3.38 -19.35
CA ILE A 756 35.44 4.58 -19.53
C ILE A 756 35.11 4.79 -21.01
N ASP A 757 34.08 5.60 -21.30
CA ASP A 757 33.81 6.06 -22.66
C ASP A 757 34.77 7.20 -23.05
N ARG A 758 35.58 6.96 -24.09
CA ARG A 758 36.59 7.89 -24.58
C ARG A 758 36.01 9.24 -24.96
N THR A 759 34.96 9.25 -25.77
CA THR A 759 34.35 10.48 -26.32
C THR A 759 33.75 11.32 -25.19
N GLN A 760 33.15 10.67 -24.19
CA GLN A 760 32.59 11.38 -23.03
C GLN A 760 33.67 11.96 -22.11
N MET A 761 34.82 11.29 -21.97
CA MET A 761 35.97 11.85 -21.26
C MET A 761 36.52 13.10 -21.96
N GLU A 762 36.67 13.06 -23.28
CA GLU A 762 37.13 14.19 -24.08
C GLU A 762 36.15 15.38 -23.96
N SER A 763 34.84 15.10 -24.03
CA SER A 763 33.79 16.10 -23.79
C SER A 763 33.85 16.69 -22.38
N ALA A 764 34.06 15.86 -21.35
CA ALA A 764 34.15 16.32 -19.96
C ALA A 764 35.34 17.27 -19.76
N LEU A 765 36.53 16.91 -20.26
CA LEU A 765 37.73 17.76 -20.21
C LEU A 765 37.53 19.10 -20.94
N LEU A 766 36.91 19.08 -22.13
CA LEU A 766 36.61 20.29 -22.89
C LEU A 766 35.63 21.20 -22.13
N ASN A 767 34.59 20.64 -21.53
CA ASN A 767 33.62 21.42 -20.75
C ASN A 767 34.25 22.06 -19.51
N LEU A 768 35.14 21.35 -18.81
CA LEU A 768 35.89 21.90 -17.67
C LEU A 768 36.84 23.01 -18.11
N ALA A 769 37.58 22.82 -19.20
CA ALA A 769 38.49 23.82 -19.74
C ALA A 769 37.75 25.09 -20.19
N VAL A 770 36.61 24.95 -20.86
CA VAL A 770 35.75 26.09 -21.23
C VAL A 770 35.22 26.81 -19.99
N ASN A 771 34.82 26.08 -18.94
CA ASN A 771 34.41 26.71 -17.68
C ASN A 771 35.57 27.48 -17.03
N ALA A 772 36.78 26.90 -17.02
CA ALA A 772 37.98 27.54 -16.51
C ALA A 772 38.33 28.84 -17.26
N LYS A 773 38.31 28.84 -18.60
CA LYS A 773 38.53 30.07 -19.41
C LYS A 773 37.62 31.20 -18.96
N HIS A 774 36.35 30.91 -18.77
CA HIS A 774 35.38 31.92 -18.36
C HIS A 774 35.59 32.42 -16.93
N ALA A 775 36.15 31.58 -16.05
CA ALA A 775 36.56 32.00 -14.72
C ALA A 775 37.84 32.88 -14.73
N MET A 776 38.55 32.93 -15.87
CA MET A 776 39.80 33.66 -16.08
C MET A 776 39.66 34.72 -17.21
N PRO A 777 38.80 35.74 -17.07
CA PRO A 777 38.54 36.72 -18.13
C PRO A 777 39.78 37.55 -18.52
N GLU A 778 40.73 37.77 -17.60
CA GLU A 778 41.99 38.50 -17.84
C GLU A 778 43.15 37.57 -18.24
N GLY A 779 42.87 36.28 -18.45
CA GLY A 779 43.89 35.24 -18.63
C GLY A 779 44.28 34.56 -17.31
N GLY A 780 45.08 33.49 -17.41
CA GLY A 780 45.47 32.67 -16.26
C GLY A 780 46.06 31.33 -16.66
N THR A 781 46.18 30.41 -15.71
CA THR A 781 46.75 29.08 -15.94
C THR A 781 45.70 28.00 -15.72
N LEU A 782 45.55 27.11 -16.72
CA LEU A 782 44.79 25.87 -16.62
C LEU A 782 45.77 24.71 -16.44
N THR A 783 45.73 24.06 -15.28
CA THR A 783 46.56 22.88 -14.98
C THR A 783 45.73 21.61 -15.09
N ILE A 784 46.20 20.62 -15.84
CA ILE A 784 45.60 19.28 -15.92
C ILE A 784 46.56 18.26 -15.32
N GLU A 785 46.10 17.56 -14.27
CA GLU A 785 46.91 16.58 -13.56
C GLU A 785 46.28 15.18 -13.61
N THR A 786 47.11 14.14 -13.66
CA THR A 786 46.64 12.75 -13.54
C THR A 786 47.40 12.00 -12.46
N ALA A 787 46.68 11.25 -11.62
CA ALA A 787 47.29 10.47 -10.54
C ALA A 787 46.51 9.21 -10.20
N ASN A 788 47.21 8.18 -9.74
CA ASN A 788 46.60 6.99 -9.14
C ASN A 788 46.25 7.27 -7.68
N VAL A 789 45.03 6.94 -7.26
CA VAL A 789 44.59 7.13 -5.88
C VAL A 789 43.93 5.86 -5.36
N ARG A 790 44.26 5.49 -4.12
CA ARG A 790 43.57 4.44 -3.40
C ARG A 790 42.70 5.06 -2.32
N LEU A 791 41.39 4.96 -2.47
CA LEU A 791 40.41 5.57 -1.57
C LEU A 791 40.01 4.57 -0.48
N ASP A 792 40.21 4.98 0.77
CA ASP A 792 39.68 4.29 1.96
C ASP A 792 38.21 4.67 2.21
N ARG A 793 37.59 4.14 3.28
CA ARG A 793 36.18 4.44 3.62
C ARG A 793 35.90 5.93 3.82
N TRP A 794 36.86 6.70 4.33
CA TRP A 794 36.65 8.12 4.62
C TRP A 794 36.81 8.98 3.37
N SER A 795 37.85 8.71 2.59
CA SER A 795 38.15 9.41 1.34
C SER A 795 37.13 9.08 0.25
N ALA A 796 36.60 7.86 0.21
CA ALA A 796 35.57 7.46 -0.74
C ALA A 796 34.23 8.18 -0.52
N ARG A 797 33.90 8.60 0.72
CA ARG A 797 32.71 9.42 1.01
C ARG A 797 32.78 10.78 0.32
N ARG A 798 33.96 11.40 0.26
CA ARG A 798 34.17 12.71 -0.37
C ARG A 798 33.79 12.71 -1.85
N TYR A 799 34.07 11.62 -2.55
CA TYR A 799 33.75 11.43 -3.98
C TYR A 799 32.40 10.71 -4.21
N GLN A 800 31.73 10.30 -3.12
CA GLN A 800 30.52 9.46 -3.14
C GLN A 800 30.71 8.19 -3.99
N VAL A 801 31.80 7.46 -3.74
CA VAL A 801 32.14 6.18 -4.39
C VAL A 801 32.41 5.10 -3.35
N SER A 802 32.52 3.84 -3.78
CA SER A 802 32.98 2.75 -2.93
C SER A 802 34.49 2.84 -2.66
N PRO A 803 35.00 2.32 -1.53
CA PRO A 803 36.44 2.24 -1.29
C PRO A 803 37.12 1.36 -2.36
N GLY A 804 38.27 1.79 -2.88
CA GLY A 804 38.91 1.09 -4.00
C GLY A 804 40.08 1.83 -4.65
N SER A 805 40.61 1.25 -5.74
CA SER A 805 41.66 1.85 -6.56
C SER A 805 41.05 2.61 -7.74
N TYR A 806 41.39 3.88 -7.85
CA TYR A 806 40.87 4.81 -8.84
C TYR A 806 42.00 5.57 -9.53
N VAL A 807 41.69 6.13 -10.69
CA VAL A 807 42.54 7.03 -11.46
C VAL A 807 41.87 8.38 -11.45
N VAL A 808 42.59 9.43 -11.06
CA VAL A 808 42.06 10.78 -10.91
C VAL A 808 42.61 11.67 -12.00
N ALA A 809 41.73 12.41 -12.67
CA ALA A 809 42.07 13.53 -13.52
C ALA A 809 41.60 14.83 -12.86
N SER A 810 42.51 15.76 -12.58
CA SER A 810 42.22 17.05 -11.97
C SER A 810 42.35 18.15 -13.04
N VAL A 811 41.40 19.08 -13.06
CA VAL A 811 41.46 20.30 -13.87
C VAL A 811 41.39 21.49 -12.92
N THR A 812 42.45 22.29 -12.89
CA THR A 812 42.61 23.42 -11.97
C THR A 812 42.78 24.71 -12.74
N ASP A 813 41.96 25.71 -12.42
CA ASP A 813 42.07 27.07 -12.93
C ASP A 813 42.51 28.04 -11.83
N THR A 814 43.13 29.14 -12.23
CA THR A 814 43.51 30.26 -11.36
C THR A 814 42.50 31.42 -11.43
N GLY A 815 41.23 31.10 -11.69
CA GLY A 815 40.18 32.10 -11.92
C GLY A 815 39.57 32.69 -10.66
N CYS A 816 38.38 33.28 -10.80
CA CYS A 816 37.69 33.96 -9.70
C CYS A 816 37.17 33.05 -8.57
N GLY A 817 37.10 31.73 -8.78
CA GLY A 817 36.60 30.77 -7.80
C GLY A 817 35.10 30.91 -7.47
N MET A 818 34.61 30.08 -6.55
CA MET A 818 33.20 29.98 -6.17
C MET A 818 33.04 29.96 -4.64
N PRO A 819 32.03 30.66 -4.08
CA PRO A 819 31.70 30.54 -2.66
C PRO A 819 31.07 29.16 -2.35
N PRO A 820 31.11 28.69 -1.08
CA PRO A 820 30.65 27.35 -0.70
C PRO A 820 29.21 27.02 -1.10
N GLU A 821 28.31 28.01 -1.05
CA GLU A 821 26.91 27.89 -1.48
C GLU A 821 26.76 27.62 -2.98
N VAL A 822 27.63 28.20 -3.81
CA VAL A 822 27.67 27.98 -5.26
C VAL A 822 28.29 26.62 -5.56
N VAL A 823 29.35 26.22 -4.85
CA VAL A 823 29.96 24.88 -5.00
C VAL A 823 28.93 23.76 -4.74
N ALA A 824 28.07 23.93 -3.72
CA ALA A 824 27.01 22.97 -3.40
C ALA A 824 25.96 22.80 -4.52
N GLN A 825 25.79 23.82 -5.37
CA GLN A 825 24.81 23.83 -6.46
C GLN A 825 25.44 23.68 -7.85
N ALA A 826 26.77 23.81 -7.98
CA ALA A 826 27.48 23.86 -9.26
C ALA A 826 27.29 22.62 -10.14
N LEU A 827 27.02 21.46 -9.54
CA LEU A 827 26.77 20.20 -10.24
C LEU A 827 25.30 20.02 -10.65
N GLN A 828 24.40 20.92 -10.24
CA GLN A 828 22.99 20.87 -10.62
C GLN A 828 22.82 21.26 -12.10
N PRO A 829 21.93 20.58 -12.85
CA PRO A 829 21.63 20.96 -14.23
C PRO A 829 21.08 22.38 -14.32
N PHE A 830 21.52 23.13 -15.35
CA PHE A 830 21.12 24.51 -15.66
C PHE A 830 21.55 25.56 -14.63
N PHE A 831 22.28 25.18 -13.59
CA PHE A 831 22.82 26.14 -12.63
C PHE A 831 23.96 26.94 -13.28
N THR A 832 23.83 28.28 -13.25
CA THR A 832 24.84 29.21 -13.73
C THR A 832 24.79 30.49 -12.91
N THR A 833 25.96 31.04 -12.58
CA THR A 833 26.10 32.33 -11.90
C THR A 833 26.23 33.51 -12.87
N ARG A 834 26.01 33.27 -14.17
CA ARG A 834 26.16 34.25 -15.26
C ARG A 834 24.83 34.88 -15.67
N ASP A 835 24.92 36.05 -16.30
CA ASP A 835 23.79 36.73 -16.93
C ASP A 835 23.08 35.85 -17.98
N VAL A 836 21.77 36.06 -18.11
CA VAL A 836 20.88 35.30 -18.99
C VAL A 836 21.44 35.29 -20.43
N GLY A 837 21.81 34.11 -20.91
CA GLY A 837 22.36 33.90 -22.26
C GLY A 837 23.89 33.73 -22.36
N GLN A 838 24.65 33.91 -21.28
CA GLN A 838 26.13 33.79 -21.29
C GLN A 838 26.67 32.46 -20.73
N GLY A 839 25.80 31.50 -20.42
CA GLY A 839 26.18 30.16 -19.97
C GLY A 839 25.00 29.19 -20.02
N SER A 840 25.24 27.95 -20.47
CA SER A 840 24.20 26.91 -20.57
C SER A 840 23.87 26.24 -19.23
N GLY A 841 24.75 26.38 -18.22
CA GLY A 841 24.62 25.66 -16.93
C GLY A 841 24.72 24.13 -17.05
N LEU A 842 25.16 23.61 -18.21
CA LEU A 842 25.18 22.17 -18.49
C LEU A 842 26.58 21.55 -18.43
N GLY A 843 27.66 22.34 -18.51
CA GLY A 843 29.03 21.80 -18.64
C GLY A 843 29.46 20.92 -17.46
N LEU A 844 29.27 21.41 -16.23
CA LEU A 844 29.69 20.68 -15.02
C LEU A 844 28.77 19.49 -14.71
N SER A 845 27.48 19.62 -15.01
CA SER A 845 26.49 18.56 -14.82
C SER A 845 26.64 17.42 -15.84
N MET A 846 27.11 17.69 -17.06
CA MET A 846 27.51 16.65 -18.02
C MET A 846 28.74 15.87 -17.55
N ALA A 847 29.78 16.56 -17.05
CA ALA A 847 30.96 15.90 -16.48
C ALA A 847 30.58 15.04 -15.26
N TYR A 848 29.70 15.54 -14.39
CA TYR A 848 29.12 14.77 -13.28
C TYR A 848 28.40 13.50 -13.77
N GLY A 849 27.54 13.63 -14.77
CA GLY A 849 26.79 12.52 -15.35
C GLY A 849 27.68 11.43 -15.92
N PHE A 850 28.68 11.80 -16.72
CA PHE A 850 29.68 10.90 -17.28
C PHE A 850 30.43 10.12 -16.19
N VAL A 851 30.97 10.82 -15.19
CA VAL A 851 31.76 10.21 -14.12
C VAL A 851 30.91 9.25 -13.30
N LYS A 852 29.66 9.61 -12.99
CA LYS A 852 28.74 8.74 -12.23
C LYS A 852 28.30 7.51 -13.04
N GLN A 853 27.99 7.67 -14.33
CA GLN A 853 27.66 6.53 -15.20
C GLN A 853 28.84 5.57 -15.39
N SER A 854 30.07 6.09 -15.31
CA SER A 854 31.29 5.30 -15.34
C SER A 854 31.62 4.61 -14.01
N GLY A 855 30.78 4.74 -12.97
CA GLY A 855 31.04 4.17 -11.64
C GLY A 855 32.09 4.94 -10.81
N GLY A 856 32.35 6.20 -11.19
CA GLY A 856 33.30 7.10 -10.56
C GLY A 856 32.68 8.17 -9.65
N GLY A 857 33.51 9.11 -9.21
CA GLY A 857 33.12 10.22 -8.35
C GLY A 857 33.76 11.54 -8.75
N ILE A 858 33.11 12.66 -8.42
CA ILE A 858 33.60 13.99 -8.76
C ILE A 858 33.64 14.84 -7.49
N ALA A 859 34.69 15.63 -7.34
CA ALA A 859 34.84 16.59 -6.24
C ALA A 859 35.24 17.95 -6.79
N ILE A 860 34.74 19.01 -6.16
CA ILE A 860 35.07 20.40 -6.48
C ILE A 860 35.69 21.02 -5.23
N GLU A 861 36.84 21.64 -5.39
CA GLU A 861 37.48 22.52 -4.43
C GLU A 861 37.55 23.91 -5.06
N SER A 862 37.02 24.93 -4.41
CA SER A 862 37.03 26.29 -4.95
C SER A 862 37.10 27.29 -3.80
N GLU A 863 37.93 28.31 -3.96
CA GLU A 863 38.06 29.43 -3.04
C GLU A 863 37.95 30.73 -3.85
N VAL A 864 37.12 31.67 -3.37
CA VAL A 864 36.91 32.96 -4.05
C VAL A 864 38.25 33.70 -4.15
N GLY A 865 38.63 34.08 -5.36
CA GLY A 865 39.88 34.75 -5.70
C GLY A 865 41.12 33.84 -5.85
N ARG A 866 40.98 32.52 -5.70
CA ARG A 866 42.09 31.55 -5.86
C ARG A 866 41.85 30.52 -6.97
N GLY A 867 40.64 30.44 -7.51
CA GLY A 867 40.28 29.55 -8.61
C GLY A 867 39.58 28.27 -8.18
N THR A 868 39.41 27.36 -9.13
CA THR A 868 38.67 26.11 -8.92
C THR A 868 39.47 24.90 -9.35
N THR A 869 39.42 23.84 -8.55
CA THR A 869 39.93 22.50 -8.89
C THR A 869 38.76 21.52 -8.96
N VAL A 870 38.58 20.90 -10.11
CA VAL A 870 37.59 19.83 -10.33
C VAL A 870 38.32 18.50 -10.52
N ARG A 871 38.05 17.52 -9.66
CA ARG A 871 38.68 16.19 -9.71
C ARG A 871 37.68 15.13 -10.16
N LEU A 872 37.99 14.46 -11.26
CA LEU A 872 37.26 13.32 -11.81
C LEU A 872 37.93 12.03 -11.37
N CYS A 873 37.27 11.25 -10.52
CA CYS A 873 37.76 9.98 -9.98
C CYS A 873 37.11 8.83 -10.77
N LEU A 874 37.92 8.08 -11.52
CA LEU A 874 37.49 7.07 -12.50
C LEU A 874 37.98 5.67 -12.10
N PRO A 875 37.21 4.60 -12.33
CA PRO A 875 37.58 3.27 -11.85
C PRO A 875 38.76 2.68 -12.64
N LYS A 876 39.70 2.06 -11.92
CA LYS A 876 40.78 1.28 -12.55
C LYS A 876 40.22 0.12 -13.38
N ALA A 877 40.76 -0.08 -14.59
CA ALA A 877 40.43 -1.19 -15.46
C ALA A 877 40.78 -2.55 -14.82
N LYS A 878 39.90 -3.55 -15.01
CA LYS A 878 40.14 -4.92 -14.52
C LYS A 878 41.21 -5.62 -15.37
N ALA A 879 42.02 -6.48 -14.75
CA ALA A 879 43.19 -7.12 -15.38
C ALA A 879 42.87 -7.96 -16.64
N GLU A 880 41.69 -8.58 -16.73
CA GLU A 880 41.25 -9.33 -17.92
C GLU A 880 40.91 -8.42 -19.11
N GLN A 881 40.37 -7.22 -18.86
CA GLN A 881 40.04 -6.24 -19.90
C GLN A 881 41.30 -5.55 -20.43
N ALA A 882 42.30 -5.33 -19.57
CA ALA A 882 43.59 -4.76 -19.96
C ALA A 882 44.41 -5.69 -20.88
N ARG A 883 44.27 -7.02 -20.77
CA ARG A 883 44.93 -8.00 -21.66
C ARG A 883 44.30 -8.08 -23.05
N ALA A 884 42.98 -7.88 -23.17
CA ALA A 884 42.30 -7.88 -24.46
C ALA A 884 42.68 -6.66 -25.34
N ALA A 885 42.87 -5.49 -24.73
CA ALA A 885 43.21 -4.25 -25.44
C ALA A 885 44.63 -4.23 -26.06
N VAL A 886 45.56 -5.05 -25.58
CA VAL A 886 46.93 -5.12 -26.11
C VAL A 886 47.04 -6.05 -27.33
N THR A 887 46.01 -6.85 -27.62
CA THR A 887 46.06 -7.90 -28.67
C THR A 887 45.52 -7.46 -30.03
N GLU A 888 44.82 -6.32 -30.12
CA GLU A 888 44.39 -5.79 -31.44
C GLU A 888 45.49 -4.95 -32.08
N SER A 889 46.34 -5.61 -32.85
CA SER A 889 47.08 -4.96 -33.93
C SER A 889 46.08 -4.38 -34.94
N VAL A 890 46.17 -3.07 -35.17
CA VAL A 890 45.41 -2.33 -36.18
C VAL A 890 45.44 -3.08 -37.54
N PRO A 891 44.30 -3.56 -38.06
CA PRO A 891 44.24 -3.95 -39.46
C PRO A 891 44.41 -2.70 -40.30
N GLY A 892 45.34 -2.71 -41.26
CA GLY A 892 45.59 -1.60 -42.15
C GLY A 892 44.30 -1.07 -42.79
N VAL A 893 44.13 0.25 -42.79
CA VAL A 893 43.00 0.93 -43.44
C VAL A 893 42.92 0.41 -44.90
N PRO A 894 41.78 -0.18 -45.33
CA PRO A 894 41.64 -0.58 -46.71
C PRO A 894 41.70 0.67 -47.58
N LYS A 895 42.70 0.76 -48.46
CA LYS A 895 42.71 1.77 -49.52
C LYS A 895 41.65 1.36 -50.55
N GLY A 896 40.54 2.10 -50.60
CA GLY A 896 39.48 1.90 -51.58
C GLY A 896 39.99 2.10 -53.02
N SER A 897 39.44 1.33 -53.94
CA SER A 897 39.88 1.25 -55.35
C SER A 897 39.27 2.36 -56.21
N GLY A 898 39.18 3.60 -55.71
CA GLY A 898 38.54 4.72 -56.42
C GLY A 898 37.00 4.68 -56.41
N GLU A 899 36.39 3.99 -55.45
CA GLU A 899 34.94 3.89 -55.30
C GLU A 899 34.35 5.15 -54.63
N THR A 900 33.18 5.57 -55.10
CA THR A 900 32.45 6.74 -54.57
C THR A 900 31.53 6.30 -53.44
N ILE A 901 31.75 6.81 -52.23
CA ILE A 901 30.89 6.55 -51.06
C ILE A 901 29.72 7.55 -51.07
N LEU A 902 28.49 7.04 -51.15
CA LEU A 902 27.27 7.83 -51.01
C LEU A 902 26.86 7.87 -49.53
N VAL A 903 26.93 9.04 -48.92
CA VAL A 903 26.39 9.27 -47.57
C VAL A 903 24.91 9.63 -47.72
N VAL A 904 24.03 8.79 -47.19
CA VAL A 904 22.58 9.03 -47.17
C VAL A 904 22.22 9.53 -45.77
N GLU A 905 21.63 10.72 -45.69
CA GLU A 905 21.22 11.38 -44.45
C GLU A 905 19.68 11.34 -44.35
N ASP A 906 19.14 10.78 -43.27
CA ASP A 906 17.71 10.43 -43.10
C ASP A 906 16.78 11.62 -42.77
N THR A 907 17.10 12.84 -43.21
CA THR A 907 16.25 14.03 -43.01
C THR A 907 15.76 14.61 -44.34
N PRO A 908 14.42 14.63 -44.61
CA PRO A 908 13.88 14.87 -45.96
C PRO A 908 13.92 16.33 -46.46
N THR A 909 14.60 17.26 -45.78
CA THR A 909 14.58 18.71 -46.15
C THR A 909 15.72 19.18 -47.06
N PHE A 910 16.68 18.32 -47.41
CA PHE A 910 17.81 18.70 -48.27
C PHE A 910 17.76 18.01 -49.65
N TRP A 911 16.91 18.50 -50.56
CA TRP A 911 16.97 18.11 -51.97
C TRP A 911 16.87 19.33 -52.88
N ARG A 912 17.99 20.03 -53.09
CA ARG A 912 18.32 20.77 -54.32
C ARG A 912 19.77 21.27 -54.32
N SER A 913 20.70 20.43 -54.76
CA SER A 913 21.88 20.80 -55.58
C SER A 913 22.78 19.57 -55.80
N PRO A 914 22.95 19.06 -57.03
CA PRO A 914 24.04 18.17 -57.35
C PRO A 914 25.19 18.99 -57.97
N ARG A 915 26.21 19.36 -57.18
CA ARG A 915 27.52 19.77 -57.71
C ARG A 915 28.64 19.79 -56.65
N ARG A 916 29.62 18.91 -56.88
CA ARG A 916 31.05 18.92 -56.50
C ARG A 916 31.46 19.73 -55.26
N CYS A 917 31.66 19.05 -54.14
CA CYS A 917 32.52 19.51 -53.04
C CYS A 917 33.60 18.45 -52.73
N CYS A 918 34.72 18.54 -53.44
CA CYS A 918 36.06 18.25 -52.91
C CYS A 918 37.10 18.74 -53.93
N PRO A 919 37.86 19.78 -53.57
CA PRO A 919 39.29 19.65 -53.74
C PRO A 919 40.07 20.14 -52.52
N ALA A 920 41.29 19.60 -52.43
CA ALA A 920 42.44 20.03 -51.62
C ALA A 920 42.50 19.52 -50.18
N TRP A 921 43.13 18.36 -50.00
CA TRP A 921 44.30 18.16 -49.10
C TRP A 921 45.19 17.06 -49.71
N VAL A 922 45.90 17.40 -50.78
CA VAL A 922 47.12 16.69 -51.23
C VAL A 922 48.14 17.77 -51.58
N THR A 923 49.14 17.91 -50.73
CA THR A 923 50.55 18.32 -50.97
C THR A 923 51.16 18.54 -49.57
N GLY A 924 52.30 17.97 -49.21
CA GLY A 924 53.22 17.11 -49.94
C GLY A 924 54.21 16.43 -48.99
N SER A 925 55.06 15.61 -49.63
CA SER A 925 56.37 15.07 -49.23
C SER A 925 56.53 14.54 -47.81
#